data_AF-A0A353VB77-F1
#
_entry.id   AF-A0A353VB77-F1
#
_cell.length_a   1.000
_cell.length_b   1.000
_cell.length_c   1.000
_cell.angle_alpha   90.00
_cell.angle_beta   90.00
_cell.angle_gamma   90.00
#
_symmetry.space_group_name_H-M   'P 1'
#
loop_
_entity.id
_entity.type
_entity.pdbx_description
1 polymer ?
#
loop_
_entity_poly.entity_id
_entity_poly.type
_entity_poly.pdbx_seq_one_letter_code
_entity_poly.pdbx_strand_id
1 'polypeptide(L)'
;MRLRGGPGRVWHRARRALRGKRAWVWGAGLLAALGAAPLALSAYHVALGLALLADVALASAWALFSGPTRYLSLAAAAFFGVGAYTTALLGARVAWPAPVLAGALAGGLLALPVGLLALRLRGPYFAILTFGLSELVRHAVIWYESRVTGTVGRVLLLPLERRTLYWGLLLIAALAVAAAILLRRSRWGLALVAIGGDEERAEVLGVRPTGVKIAVFALSAALMGATGAAIAPRWTYIDPHIAFNPLISFQVIIMALLGGVGRPAGPVVGALVLGLLSELFLIQFRYVYMIVLGAVLILVVLGLPHGITGWQAEERTEDVVRRLRWAIARRIPRRYAMRRQHQLFIGGEWRDAPDGRTFPDVTPATGEAFTRIPAADAATARAAMEAAERARPEWGDLQPAVRAGIVLKAAQIWERRREDLAEMLITETGAVTAKAGFEVGYCLDLIRQAASLTYQASGEVAPSNVSGKINYFMRKPVGVVSVISPWNFPYLLTLRAVAPALALGNAVVLKPSEETPLAGGLLVAEVFEEAGVPPGVLNVITCARADVEAVGDVLVTHPAVGVVSFTGSTATGRALAEKAGRHLKRIVLELGGKSPLIVLEDADLDLAVSAAAFGGFFHQGQICMAATRILVEHPLADALASQLVEKLGTLKMGDPRDPRTAIGPITSPTQLAKVRAHVEDAVAKGAKVLTGGRSRGPYFEPTLLTGVTPEMRCYHEETFGPVVVLIPVKNADEAVRLANDTTYGLSAAIITGDPERGMALAERIQSGIVHVNDSTVHDEPHAPFGGIKGSGLGRHGGRAAPEAFTELRWLSLQTERRHYPFDA
;
A
#
# COMPACT_ATOMS: atom_id res chain seq x y z
N MET A 1 26.75 7.48 23.79
CA MET A 1 26.17 6.93 25.04
C MET A 1 26.00 5.41 24.90
N ARG A 2 26.86 4.58 25.50
CA ARG A 2 26.81 3.11 25.40
C ARG A 2 25.69 2.54 26.29
N LEU A 3 24.53 2.19 25.73
CA LEU A 3 23.47 1.49 26.47
C LEU A 3 23.40 0.01 26.10
N ARG A 4 24.01 -0.80 26.97
CA ARG A 4 23.88 -2.26 27.08
C ARG A 4 22.40 -2.66 27.19
N GLY A 5 21.87 -3.32 26.18
CA GLY A 5 20.53 -3.90 26.22
C GLY A 5 20.36 -4.93 25.12
N GLY A 6 20.78 -6.17 25.39
CA GLY A 6 20.72 -7.29 24.45
C GLY A 6 19.28 -7.79 24.16
N PRO A 7 19.12 -8.71 23.18
CA PRO A 7 17.85 -9.19 22.66
C PRO A 7 16.86 -9.67 23.74
N GLY A 8 17.35 -10.15 24.88
CA GLY A 8 16.52 -10.60 26.00
C GLY A 8 15.52 -9.56 26.54
N ARG A 9 15.82 -8.25 26.52
CA ARG A 9 14.91 -7.22 27.08
C ARG A 9 13.71 -6.91 26.18
N VAL A 10 13.85 -7.08 24.87
CA VAL A 10 12.76 -6.87 23.89
C VAL A 10 11.73 -8.00 24.03
N TRP A 11 12.22 -9.25 24.10
CA TRP A 11 11.40 -10.42 24.41
C TRP A 11 10.71 -10.30 25.76
N HIS A 12 11.37 -9.70 26.75
CA HIS A 12 10.80 -9.50 28.09
C HIS A 12 9.64 -8.49 28.12
N ARG A 13 9.66 -7.46 27.25
CA ARG A 13 8.58 -6.47 27.10
C ARG A 13 7.41 -7.00 26.25
N ALA A 14 7.69 -7.71 25.15
CA ALA A 14 6.67 -8.39 24.36
C ALA A 14 5.91 -9.47 25.18
N ARG A 15 6.64 -10.24 26.00
CA ARG A 15 6.04 -11.19 26.96
C ARG A 15 5.12 -10.54 27.98
N ARG A 16 5.35 -9.28 28.38
CA ARG A 16 4.47 -8.56 29.33
C ARG A 16 3.20 -8.05 28.66
N ALA A 17 3.26 -7.55 27.43
CA ALA A 17 2.11 -7.03 26.69
C ALA A 17 1.05 -8.12 26.39
N LEU A 18 1.47 -9.37 26.23
CA LEU A 18 0.58 -10.51 25.94
C LEU A 18 -0.05 -11.18 27.18
N ARG A 19 0.22 -10.67 28.40
CA ARG A 19 -0.35 -11.20 29.66
C ARG A 19 -1.78 -10.68 29.90
N GLY A 20 -2.75 -11.16 29.12
CA GLY A 20 -4.16 -11.03 29.49
C GLY A 20 -4.50 -12.02 30.61
N LYS A 21 -4.62 -11.56 31.88
CA LYS A 21 -4.90 -12.43 33.04
C LYS A 21 -6.34 -12.99 33.07
N ARG A 22 -7.32 -12.33 32.42
CA ARG A 22 -8.75 -12.64 32.57
C ARG A 22 -9.26 -13.87 31.79
N ALA A 23 -8.70 -14.20 30.64
CA ALA A 23 -9.20 -15.31 29.79
C ALA A 23 -8.90 -16.73 30.34
N TRP A 24 -7.93 -16.85 31.25
CA TRP A 24 -7.45 -18.13 31.80
C TRP A 24 -8.36 -18.70 32.87
N VAL A 25 -8.95 -17.82 33.68
CA VAL A 25 -9.85 -18.19 34.78
C VAL A 25 -11.10 -18.86 34.23
N TRP A 26 -11.63 -18.35 33.11
CA TRP A 26 -12.80 -18.91 32.44
C TRP A 26 -12.55 -20.30 31.84
N GLY A 27 -11.44 -20.49 31.11
CA GLY A 27 -11.13 -21.79 30.48
C GLY A 27 -10.85 -22.91 31.49
N ALA A 28 -10.13 -22.61 32.58
CA ALA A 28 -9.84 -23.58 33.63
C ALA A 28 -11.07 -23.90 34.48
N GLY A 29 -11.89 -22.89 34.83
CA GLY A 29 -13.15 -23.11 35.56
C GLY A 29 -14.15 -23.95 34.77
N LEU A 30 -14.14 -23.82 33.44
CA LEU A 30 -15.04 -24.55 32.55
C LEU A 30 -14.62 -26.02 32.35
N LEU A 31 -13.32 -26.31 32.18
CA LEU A 31 -12.82 -27.70 32.17
C LEU A 31 -13.11 -28.41 33.50
N ALA A 32 -13.07 -27.68 34.62
CA ALA A 32 -13.47 -28.20 35.93
C ALA A 32 -14.98 -28.50 36.01
N ALA A 33 -15.83 -27.64 35.46
CA ALA A 33 -17.28 -27.86 35.38
C ALA A 33 -17.63 -29.09 34.52
N LEU A 34 -16.98 -29.25 33.35
CA LEU A 34 -17.12 -30.46 32.53
C LEU A 34 -16.58 -31.71 33.25
N GLY A 35 -15.50 -31.61 34.02
CA GLY A 35 -14.98 -32.73 34.82
C GLY A 35 -15.94 -33.25 35.91
N ALA A 36 -16.82 -32.37 36.43
CA ALA A 36 -17.81 -32.73 37.45
C ALA A 36 -19.09 -33.37 36.88
N ALA A 37 -19.35 -33.25 35.58
CA ALA A 37 -20.59 -33.67 34.93
C ALA A 37 -20.95 -35.18 35.08
N PRO A 38 -20.01 -36.14 35.03
CA PRO A 38 -20.33 -37.56 35.20
C PRO A 38 -20.75 -37.96 36.62
N LEU A 39 -20.50 -37.10 37.62
CA LEU A 39 -20.74 -37.39 39.03
C LEU A 39 -22.13 -36.97 39.52
N ALA A 40 -22.90 -36.22 38.72
CA ALA A 40 -24.15 -35.61 39.18
C ALA A 40 -25.31 -35.58 38.15
N LEU A 41 -25.15 -36.15 36.96
CA LEU A 41 -26.09 -35.90 35.85
C LEU A 41 -26.61 -37.16 35.14
N SER A 42 -27.78 -37.04 34.52
CA SER A 42 -28.47 -38.15 33.81
C SER A 42 -27.69 -38.64 32.58
N ALA A 43 -28.06 -39.82 32.05
CA ALA A 43 -27.41 -40.42 30.88
C ALA A 43 -27.35 -39.50 29.64
N TYR A 44 -28.33 -38.60 29.48
CA TYR A 44 -28.35 -37.57 28.44
C TYR A 44 -27.26 -36.51 28.63
N HIS A 45 -27.05 -36.05 29.85
CA HIS A 45 -26.03 -35.03 30.15
C HIS A 45 -24.61 -35.59 30.03
N VAL A 46 -24.40 -36.86 30.40
CA VAL A 46 -23.13 -37.54 30.11
C VAL A 46 -22.91 -37.65 28.61
N ALA A 47 -23.96 -37.92 27.83
CA ALA A 47 -23.90 -37.97 26.38
C ALA A 47 -23.53 -36.62 25.76
N LEU A 48 -24.13 -35.53 26.25
CA LEU A 48 -23.85 -34.15 25.84
C LEU A 48 -22.44 -33.72 26.23
N GLY A 49 -22.00 -34.00 27.47
CA GLY A 49 -20.64 -33.65 27.94
C GLY A 49 -19.55 -34.32 27.10
N LEU A 50 -19.78 -35.57 26.66
CA LEU A 50 -18.89 -36.26 25.73
C LEU A 50 -18.77 -35.58 24.37
N ALA A 51 -19.89 -35.09 23.81
CA ALA A 51 -19.90 -34.38 22.53
C ALA A 51 -19.13 -33.04 22.65
N LEU A 52 -19.44 -32.26 23.68
CA LEU A 52 -18.78 -30.98 23.94
C LEU A 52 -17.27 -31.13 24.17
N LEU A 53 -16.83 -32.18 24.87
CA LEU A 53 -15.40 -32.45 25.07
C LEU A 53 -14.67 -32.83 23.78
N ALA A 54 -15.32 -33.59 22.89
CA ALA A 54 -14.78 -33.90 21.58
C ALA A 54 -14.64 -32.61 20.74
N ASP A 55 -15.65 -31.76 20.71
CA ASP A 55 -15.64 -30.49 19.98
C ASP A 55 -14.54 -29.55 20.49
N VAL A 56 -14.37 -29.45 21.81
CA VAL A 56 -13.30 -28.64 22.42
C VAL A 56 -11.91 -29.17 22.05
N ALA A 57 -11.71 -30.49 22.07
CA ALA A 57 -10.43 -31.11 21.70
C ALA A 57 -10.08 -30.84 20.22
N LEU A 58 -11.05 -31.04 19.32
CA LEU A 58 -10.92 -30.78 17.88
C LEU A 58 -10.63 -29.30 17.63
N ALA A 59 -11.46 -28.40 18.15
CA ALA A 59 -11.32 -26.96 17.93
C ALA A 59 -9.97 -26.43 18.45
N SER A 60 -9.50 -26.93 19.60
CA SER A 60 -8.22 -26.52 20.20
C SER A 60 -7.02 -27.04 19.39
N ALA A 61 -7.06 -28.30 18.95
CA ALA A 61 -6.02 -28.88 18.10
C ALA A 61 -5.90 -28.15 16.75
N TRP A 62 -7.02 -27.67 16.20
CA TRP A 62 -7.07 -26.92 14.95
C TRP A 62 -6.58 -25.48 15.09
N ALA A 63 -6.95 -24.83 16.20
CA ALA A 63 -6.55 -23.46 16.52
C ALA A 63 -5.03 -23.30 16.66
N LEU A 64 -4.30 -24.37 16.95
CA LEU A 64 -2.83 -24.39 16.96
C LEU A 64 -2.21 -23.93 15.62
N PHE A 65 -2.96 -24.05 14.51
CA PHE A 65 -2.42 -23.90 13.17
C PHE A 65 -3.11 -22.83 12.31
N SER A 66 -4.38 -22.51 12.55
CA SER A 66 -5.18 -21.60 11.71
C SER A 66 -4.86 -20.10 11.86
N GLY A 67 -4.03 -19.71 12.82
CA GLY A 67 -3.78 -18.29 13.16
C GLY A 67 -3.07 -17.43 12.10
N PRO A 68 -2.09 -17.94 11.32
CA PRO A 68 -1.36 -17.11 10.34
C PRO A 68 -1.39 -17.60 8.88
N THR A 69 -1.65 -18.88 8.60
CA THR A 69 -1.49 -19.46 7.26
C THR A 69 -2.80 -19.67 6.49
N ARG A 70 -3.96 -19.43 7.12
CA ARG A 70 -5.38 -19.50 6.66
C ARG A 70 -5.84 -20.73 5.86
N TYR A 71 -4.98 -21.34 5.06
CA TYR A 71 -5.27 -22.49 4.20
C TYR A 71 -4.80 -23.80 4.84
N LEU A 72 -3.74 -23.78 5.63
CA LEU A 72 -3.05 -24.99 6.09
C LEU A 72 -3.84 -25.88 7.07
N SER A 73 -4.95 -25.38 7.63
CA SER A 73 -5.76 -26.06 8.65
C SER A 73 -6.64 -27.19 8.11
N LEU A 74 -7.16 -27.12 6.89
CA LEU A 74 -8.08 -28.13 6.33
C LEU A 74 -7.46 -29.54 6.25
N ALA A 75 -6.15 -29.65 5.99
CA ALA A 75 -5.46 -30.94 5.93
C ALA A 75 -5.41 -31.69 7.28
N ALA A 76 -5.36 -30.97 8.40
CA ALA A 76 -5.19 -31.60 9.71
C ALA A 76 -6.42 -32.44 10.11
N ALA A 77 -7.61 -32.10 9.60
CA ALA A 77 -8.84 -32.82 9.87
C ALA A 77 -8.87 -34.24 9.29
N ALA A 78 -8.15 -34.50 8.19
CA ALA A 78 -8.08 -35.85 7.60
C ALA A 78 -7.45 -36.89 8.55
N PHE A 79 -6.58 -36.46 9.46
CA PHE A 79 -5.92 -37.35 10.44
C PHE A 79 -6.84 -37.81 11.57
N PHE A 80 -7.98 -37.16 11.75
CA PHE A 80 -9.03 -37.63 12.64
C PHE A 80 -9.51 -39.04 12.24
N GLY A 81 -9.76 -39.26 10.94
CA GLY A 81 -10.18 -40.56 10.42
C GLY A 81 -9.13 -41.65 10.60
N VAL A 82 -7.85 -41.31 10.43
CA VAL A 82 -6.71 -42.20 10.70
C VAL A 82 -6.74 -42.70 12.15
N GLY A 83 -7.03 -41.81 13.09
CA GLY A 83 -7.17 -42.13 14.51
C GLY A 83 -8.30 -43.12 14.78
N ALA A 84 -9.51 -42.81 14.30
CA ALA A 84 -10.67 -43.67 14.46
C ALA A 84 -10.41 -45.08 13.91
N TYR A 85 -9.84 -45.15 12.70
CA TYR A 85 -9.54 -46.40 12.05
C TYR A 85 -8.41 -47.20 12.75
N THR A 86 -7.41 -46.52 13.31
CA THR A 86 -6.38 -47.16 14.14
C THR A 86 -7.02 -47.86 15.35
N THR A 87 -8.01 -47.24 15.99
CA THR A 87 -8.79 -47.88 17.07
C THR A 87 -9.63 -49.05 16.56
N ALA A 88 -10.20 -48.99 15.36
CA ALA A 88 -10.93 -50.12 14.76
C ALA A 88 -10.03 -51.36 14.61
N LEU A 89 -8.81 -51.18 14.07
CA LEU A 89 -7.86 -52.26 13.84
C LEU A 89 -7.29 -52.84 15.15
N LEU A 90 -7.00 -51.99 16.12
CA LEU A 90 -6.33 -52.39 17.35
C LEU A 90 -7.28 -52.73 18.49
N GLY A 91 -8.53 -52.28 18.43
CA GLY A 91 -9.47 -52.31 19.55
C GLY A 91 -9.85 -53.71 20.04
N ALA A 92 -9.75 -54.73 19.18
CA ALA A 92 -9.95 -56.13 19.55
C ALA A 92 -8.65 -56.81 20.05
N ARG A 93 -7.48 -56.17 19.86
CA ARG A 93 -6.15 -56.78 20.09
C ARG A 93 -5.38 -56.13 21.23
N VAL A 94 -5.73 -54.89 21.61
CA VAL A 94 -4.98 -54.11 22.59
C VAL A 94 -5.94 -53.37 23.52
N ALA A 95 -5.67 -53.43 24.83
CA ALA A 95 -6.48 -52.75 25.83
C ALA A 95 -6.34 -51.21 25.76
N TRP A 96 -7.40 -50.52 26.16
CA TRP A 96 -7.39 -49.07 26.34
C TRP A 96 -6.36 -48.63 27.39
N PRO A 97 -5.64 -47.50 27.25
CA PRO A 97 -5.73 -46.45 26.22
C PRO A 97 -4.76 -46.60 25.05
N ALA A 98 -4.13 -47.77 24.87
CA ALA A 98 -3.09 -47.95 23.84
C ALA A 98 -3.54 -47.61 22.40
N PRO A 99 -4.80 -47.87 21.98
CA PRO A 99 -5.28 -47.42 20.66
C PRO A 99 -5.27 -45.90 20.47
N VAL A 100 -5.48 -45.11 21.53
CA VAL A 100 -5.43 -43.64 21.48
C VAL A 100 -4.00 -43.15 21.22
N LEU A 101 -3.01 -43.76 21.87
CA LEU A 101 -1.60 -43.46 21.65
C LEU A 101 -1.16 -43.86 20.24
N ALA A 102 -1.59 -45.03 19.77
CA ALA A 102 -1.31 -45.49 18.41
C ALA A 102 -1.93 -44.55 17.36
N GLY A 103 -3.18 -44.10 17.55
CA GLY A 103 -3.82 -43.14 16.66
C GLY A 103 -3.13 -41.78 16.63
N ALA A 104 -2.66 -41.28 17.79
CA ALA A 104 -1.88 -40.06 17.87
C ALA A 104 -0.55 -40.16 17.12
N LEU A 105 0.17 -41.28 17.29
CA LEU A 105 1.44 -41.55 16.61
C LEU A 105 1.26 -41.68 15.10
N ALA A 106 0.25 -42.43 14.66
CA ALA A 106 -0.06 -42.60 13.23
C ALA A 106 -0.40 -41.25 12.57
N GLY A 107 -1.25 -40.44 13.20
CA GLY A 107 -1.59 -39.10 12.72
C GLY A 107 -0.38 -38.17 12.63
N GLY A 108 0.46 -38.14 13.67
CA GLY A 108 1.66 -37.31 13.70
C GLY A 108 2.72 -37.71 12.67
N LEU A 109 3.00 -39.00 12.50
CA LEU A 109 4.01 -39.50 11.55
C LEU A 109 3.59 -39.29 10.10
N LEU A 110 2.32 -39.55 9.76
CA LEU A 110 1.79 -39.33 8.41
C LEU A 110 1.71 -37.84 8.04
N ALA A 111 1.59 -36.95 9.03
CA ALA A 111 1.53 -35.51 8.81
C ALA A 111 2.87 -34.88 8.41
N LEU A 112 4.01 -35.49 8.76
CA LEU A 112 5.34 -34.96 8.42
C LEU A 112 5.59 -34.84 6.90
N PRO A 113 5.42 -35.90 6.08
CA PRO A 113 5.59 -35.80 4.63
C PRO A 113 4.53 -34.91 3.97
N VAL A 114 3.28 -34.96 4.45
CA VAL A 114 2.19 -34.11 3.96
C VAL A 114 2.48 -32.63 4.24
N GLY A 115 2.98 -32.30 5.44
CA GLY A 115 3.39 -30.96 5.83
C GLY A 115 4.54 -30.42 4.98
N LEU A 116 5.51 -31.27 4.62
CA LEU A 116 6.61 -30.91 3.71
C LEU A 116 6.11 -30.61 2.29
N LEU A 117 5.16 -31.39 1.77
CA LEU A 117 4.58 -31.19 0.44
C LEU A 117 3.69 -29.94 0.40
N ALA A 118 2.88 -29.75 1.44
CA ALA A 118 2.02 -28.60 1.68
C ALA A 118 2.76 -27.25 1.61
N LEU A 119 3.98 -27.19 2.14
CA LEU A 119 4.80 -25.97 2.16
C LEU A 119 5.22 -25.47 0.77
N ARG A 120 5.17 -26.33 -0.26
CA ARG A 120 5.53 -25.97 -1.64
C ARG A 120 4.36 -25.42 -2.45
N LEU A 121 3.12 -25.53 -1.95
CA LEU A 121 1.91 -25.15 -2.66
C LEU A 121 1.35 -23.84 -2.12
N ARG A 122 0.86 -22.97 -3.01
CA ARG A 122 0.28 -21.66 -2.67
C ARG A 122 -1.16 -21.55 -3.18
N GLY A 123 -2.00 -20.84 -2.42
CA GLY A 123 -3.36 -20.46 -2.81
C GLY A 123 -4.27 -21.66 -3.14
N PRO A 124 -4.94 -21.68 -4.31
CA PRO A 124 -5.97 -22.68 -4.63
C PRO A 124 -5.40 -24.11 -4.76
N TYR A 125 -4.17 -24.28 -5.25
CA TYR A 125 -3.53 -25.60 -5.39
C TYR A 125 -3.33 -26.31 -4.05
N PHE A 126 -3.10 -25.53 -3.00
CA PHE A 126 -3.04 -26.06 -1.64
C PHE A 126 -4.41 -26.60 -1.21
N ALA A 127 -5.47 -25.80 -1.37
CA ALA A 127 -6.83 -26.21 -1.00
C ALA A 127 -7.24 -27.49 -1.75
N ILE A 128 -6.94 -27.56 -3.05
CA ILE A 128 -7.20 -28.73 -3.90
C ILE A 128 -6.43 -29.97 -3.38
N LEU A 129 -5.13 -29.86 -3.08
CA LEU A 129 -4.36 -31.00 -2.55
C LEU A 129 -4.93 -31.50 -1.23
N THR A 130 -5.24 -30.58 -0.30
CA THR A 130 -5.69 -30.97 1.04
C THR A 130 -7.09 -31.57 1.06
N PHE A 131 -8.00 -31.02 0.26
CA PHE A 131 -9.31 -31.61 0.05
C PHE A 131 -9.20 -32.98 -0.63
N GLY A 132 -8.41 -33.06 -1.70
CA GLY A 132 -8.14 -34.32 -2.41
C GLY A 132 -7.51 -35.40 -1.53
N LEU A 133 -6.61 -35.03 -0.60
CA LEU A 133 -6.01 -35.97 0.35
C LEU A 133 -7.04 -36.49 1.36
N SER A 134 -7.91 -35.63 1.87
CA SER A 134 -9.01 -36.02 2.75
C SER A 134 -9.94 -37.02 2.06
N GLU A 135 -10.30 -36.75 0.80
CA GLU A 135 -11.14 -37.63 -0.02
C GLU A 135 -10.44 -38.96 -0.36
N LEU A 136 -9.13 -38.94 -0.63
CA LEU A 136 -8.34 -40.14 -0.88
C LEU A 136 -8.31 -41.06 0.35
N VAL A 137 -8.02 -40.52 1.53
CA VAL A 137 -8.02 -41.29 2.79
C VAL A 137 -9.41 -41.88 3.04
N ARG A 138 -10.46 -41.09 2.82
CA ARG A 138 -11.85 -41.56 2.93
C ARG A 138 -12.12 -42.75 2.02
N HIS A 139 -11.79 -42.63 0.73
CA HIS A 139 -12.02 -43.70 -0.25
C HIS A 139 -11.17 -44.95 0.01
N ALA A 140 -9.93 -44.79 0.48
CA ALA A 140 -9.07 -45.90 0.83
C ALA A 140 -9.64 -46.71 2.02
N VAL A 141 -10.17 -46.02 3.05
CA VAL A 141 -10.82 -46.66 4.19
C VAL A 141 -12.07 -47.42 3.74
N ILE A 142 -12.94 -46.79 2.94
CA ILE A 142 -14.17 -47.43 2.42
C ILE A 142 -13.83 -48.67 1.58
N TRP A 143 -12.83 -48.57 0.70
CA TRP A 143 -12.38 -49.68 -0.13
C TRP A 143 -11.88 -50.86 0.73
N TYR A 144 -11.06 -50.58 1.74
CA TYR A 144 -10.57 -51.62 2.65
C TYR A 144 -11.72 -52.28 3.39
N GLU A 145 -12.63 -51.51 3.99
CA GLU A 145 -13.76 -52.08 4.76
C GLU A 145 -14.65 -52.96 3.88
N SER A 146 -14.97 -52.49 2.68
CA SER A 146 -15.75 -53.26 1.71
C SER A 146 -15.04 -54.56 1.31
N ARG A 147 -13.72 -54.54 1.10
CA ARG A 147 -12.95 -55.70 0.62
C ARG A 147 -12.56 -56.69 1.72
N VAL A 148 -12.24 -56.22 2.91
CA VAL A 148 -11.69 -57.05 4.00
C VAL A 148 -12.78 -57.49 4.97
N THR A 149 -13.77 -56.64 5.23
CA THR A 149 -14.82 -56.91 6.22
C THR A 149 -16.19 -57.17 5.60
N GLY A 150 -16.29 -57.11 4.26
CA GLY A 150 -17.52 -57.41 3.50
C GLY A 150 -18.67 -56.43 3.75
N THR A 151 -18.45 -55.39 4.55
CA THR A 151 -19.44 -54.39 4.95
C THR A 151 -18.75 -53.04 5.10
N VAL A 152 -19.45 -51.95 4.83
CA VAL A 152 -18.98 -50.59 5.09
C VAL A 152 -19.58 -50.11 6.41
N GLY A 153 -18.77 -49.56 7.31
CA GLY A 153 -19.23 -48.87 8.51
C GLY A 153 -19.61 -49.74 9.72
N ARG A 154 -19.19 -51.02 9.80
CA ARG A 154 -19.54 -51.92 10.93
C ARG A 154 -18.45 -52.15 11.98
N VAL A 155 -17.21 -51.70 11.76
CA VAL A 155 -16.08 -52.08 12.64
C VAL A 155 -15.67 -50.93 13.56
N LEU A 156 -16.58 -50.38 14.36
CA LEU A 156 -16.19 -49.38 15.36
C LEU A 156 -16.99 -49.39 16.67
N LEU A 157 -17.85 -50.38 16.90
CA LEU A 157 -18.57 -50.49 18.17
C LEU A 157 -17.78 -51.37 19.15
N LEU A 158 -16.83 -50.75 19.86
CA LEU A 158 -16.25 -51.37 21.05
C LEU A 158 -17.18 -51.05 22.24
N PRO A 159 -17.59 -52.05 23.05
CA PRO A 159 -18.38 -51.82 24.26
C PRO A 159 -17.47 -51.25 25.35
N LEU A 160 -17.08 -49.99 25.20
CA LEU A 160 -16.32 -49.24 26.20
C LEU A 160 -17.27 -48.57 27.19
N GLU A 161 -16.93 -48.63 28.47
CA GLU A 161 -17.66 -47.91 29.50
C GLU A 161 -17.64 -46.40 29.21
N ARG A 162 -18.82 -45.76 29.25
CA ARG A 162 -18.99 -44.32 28.96
C ARG A 162 -18.05 -43.43 29.80
N ARG A 163 -17.73 -43.88 31.01
CA ARG A 163 -16.83 -43.20 31.95
C ARG A 163 -15.39 -43.17 31.43
N THR A 164 -14.90 -44.28 30.87
CA THR A 164 -13.54 -44.39 30.30
C THR A 164 -13.37 -43.48 29.09
N LEU A 165 -14.39 -43.40 28.23
CA LEU A 165 -14.42 -42.50 27.08
C LEU A 165 -14.42 -41.03 27.51
N TYR A 166 -15.17 -40.71 28.57
CA TYR A 166 -15.27 -39.35 29.13
C TYR A 166 -13.94 -38.83 29.64
N TRP A 167 -13.28 -39.58 30.52
CA TRP A 167 -12.00 -39.16 31.09
C TRP A 167 -10.89 -39.13 30.03
N GLY A 168 -10.93 -40.01 29.03
CA GLY A 168 -10.02 -39.97 27.89
C GLY A 168 -10.15 -38.67 27.08
N LEU A 169 -11.37 -38.26 26.74
CA LEU A 169 -11.61 -37.02 25.98
C LEU A 169 -11.32 -35.77 26.80
N LEU A 170 -11.66 -35.77 28.09
CA LEU A 170 -11.31 -34.66 28.99
C LEU A 170 -9.79 -34.46 29.05
N LEU A 171 -9.03 -35.56 29.14
CA LEU A 171 -7.57 -35.51 29.12
C LEU A 171 -7.04 -34.94 27.80
N ILE A 172 -7.54 -35.41 26.66
CA ILE A 172 -7.12 -34.91 25.33
C ILE A 172 -7.46 -33.42 25.16
N ALA A 173 -8.66 -33.00 25.57
CA ALA A 173 -9.07 -31.59 25.55
C ALA A 173 -8.17 -30.73 26.43
N ALA A 174 -7.87 -31.19 27.65
CA ALA A 174 -6.96 -30.49 28.56
C ALA A 174 -5.54 -30.38 27.98
N LEU A 175 -5.01 -31.44 27.37
CA LEU A 175 -3.70 -31.46 26.72
C LEU A 175 -3.65 -30.54 25.50
N ALA A 176 -4.70 -30.52 24.66
CA ALA A 176 -4.78 -29.64 23.50
C ALA A 176 -4.79 -28.15 23.91
N VAL A 177 -5.58 -27.81 24.94
CA VAL A 177 -5.62 -26.46 25.51
C VAL A 177 -4.25 -26.10 26.13
N ALA A 178 -3.64 -27.00 26.90
CA ALA A 178 -2.31 -26.78 27.49
C ALA A 178 -1.21 -26.61 26.42
N ALA A 179 -1.25 -27.37 25.33
CA ALA A 179 -0.33 -27.24 24.20
C ALA A 179 -0.46 -25.87 23.53
N ALA A 180 -1.68 -25.38 23.28
CA ALA A 180 -1.93 -24.05 22.71
C ALA A 180 -1.39 -22.94 23.61
N ILE A 181 -1.58 -23.08 24.91
CA ILE A 181 -1.08 -22.19 25.96
C ILE A 181 0.46 -22.13 25.95
N LEU A 182 1.12 -23.29 25.94
CA LEU A 182 2.57 -23.41 25.99
C LEU A 182 3.19 -22.87 24.70
N LEU A 183 2.62 -23.22 23.54
CA LEU A 183 3.06 -22.74 22.24
C LEU A 183 3.04 -21.21 22.18
N ARG A 184 1.95 -20.58 22.62
CA ARG A 184 1.82 -19.10 22.67
C ARG A 184 2.90 -18.43 23.55
N ARG A 185 3.31 -19.06 24.65
CA ARG A 185 4.33 -18.52 25.56
C ARG A 185 5.77 -18.80 25.12
N SER A 186 5.92 -19.64 24.10
CA SER A 186 7.19 -20.01 23.51
C SER A 186 7.62 -19.03 22.41
N ARG A 187 8.91 -19.07 22.07
CA ARG A 187 9.48 -18.40 20.89
C ARG A 187 8.81 -18.82 19.57
N TRP A 188 8.29 -20.06 19.50
CA TRP A 188 7.64 -20.63 18.31
C TRP A 188 6.26 -20.04 18.07
N GLY A 189 5.46 -19.85 19.13
CA GLY A 189 4.14 -19.21 19.02
C GLY A 189 4.22 -17.71 18.70
N LEU A 190 5.24 -17.02 19.21
CA LEU A 190 5.51 -15.63 18.83
C LEU A 190 5.96 -15.51 17.37
N ALA A 191 6.77 -16.44 16.88
CA ALA A 191 7.14 -16.52 15.47
C ALA A 191 5.92 -16.81 14.58
N LEU A 192 5.03 -17.73 14.97
CA LEU A 192 3.80 -18.00 14.22
C LEU A 192 2.89 -16.77 14.10
N VAL A 193 2.74 -15.99 15.17
CA VAL A 193 2.00 -14.71 15.13
C VAL A 193 2.66 -13.70 14.17
N ALA A 194 3.99 -13.73 14.03
CA ALA A 194 4.72 -12.88 13.08
C ALA A 194 4.68 -13.40 11.62
N ILE A 195 4.69 -14.72 11.44
CA ILE A 195 4.67 -15.42 10.13
C ILE A 195 3.39 -15.13 9.34
N GLY A 196 2.30 -14.76 10.01
CA GLY A 196 1.03 -14.41 9.34
C GLY A 196 1.07 -13.16 8.46
N GLY A 197 2.20 -12.44 8.40
CA GLY A 197 2.36 -11.29 7.52
C GLY A 197 3.69 -11.18 6.78
N ASP A 198 4.75 -11.93 7.13
CA ASP A 198 6.07 -11.75 6.52
C ASP A 198 7.05 -12.89 6.89
N GLU A 199 7.20 -13.90 6.02
CA GLU A 199 8.04 -15.10 6.28
C GLU A 199 9.54 -14.79 6.26
N GLU A 200 9.96 -13.83 5.43
CA GLU A 200 11.35 -13.42 5.23
C GLU A 200 11.91 -12.76 6.49
N ARG A 201 11.09 -11.98 7.20
CA ARG A 201 11.49 -11.33 8.47
C ARG A 201 11.62 -12.30 9.66
N ALA A 202 10.96 -13.46 9.62
CA ALA A 202 11.07 -14.46 10.69
C ALA A 202 12.45 -15.19 10.65
N GLU A 203 13.01 -15.37 9.45
CA GLU A 203 14.35 -15.94 9.25
C GLU A 203 15.46 -15.04 9.80
N VAL A 204 15.32 -13.72 9.61
CA VAL A 204 16.23 -12.70 10.15
C VAL A 204 16.30 -12.70 11.68
N LEU A 205 15.27 -13.21 12.37
CA LEU A 205 15.22 -13.34 13.83
C LEU A 205 15.80 -14.67 14.35
N GLY A 206 16.42 -15.48 13.48
CA GLY A 206 17.04 -16.76 13.84
C GLY A 206 16.03 -17.90 14.05
N VAL A 207 14.80 -17.74 13.59
CA VAL A 207 13.76 -18.79 13.63
C VAL A 207 13.64 -19.39 12.24
N ARG A 208 13.74 -20.71 12.10
CA ARG A 208 13.49 -21.43 10.82
C ARG A 208 11.98 -21.63 10.62
N PRO A 209 11.26 -20.80 9.83
CA PRO A 209 9.80 -20.79 9.79
C PRO A 209 9.23 -22.11 9.29
N THR A 210 9.92 -22.73 8.33
CA THR A 210 9.61 -24.04 7.75
C THR A 210 9.53 -25.14 8.81
N GLY A 211 10.53 -25.23 9.69
CA GLY A 211 10.55 -26.23 10.77
C GLY A 211 9.45 -26.01 11.80
N VAL A 212 9.12 -24.74 12.10
CA VAL A 212 8.02 -24.37 13.00
C VAL A 212 6.67 -24.81 12.43
N LYS A 213 6.43 -24.56 11.14
CA LYS A 213 5.19 -24.97 10.47
C LYS A 213 5.02 -26.49 10.47
N ILE A 214 6.07 -27.25 10.13
CA ILE A 214 6.02 -28.74 10.10
C ILE A 214 5.75 -29.30 11.50
N ALA A 215 6.47 -28.83 12.52
CA ALA A 215 6.34 -29.34 13.88
C ALA A 215 4.94 -29.07 14.47
N VAL A 216 4.38 -27.89 14.22
CA VAL A 216 3.04 -27.55 14.72
C VAL A 216 1.95 -28.26 13.92
N PHE A 217 2.14 -28.48 12.61
CA PHE A 217 1.25 -29.30 11.80
C PHE A 217 1.19 -30.75 12.31
N ALA A 218 2.36 -31.37 12.56
CA ALA A 218 2.44 -32.72 13.08
C ALA A 218 1.81 -32.85 14.49
N LEU A 219 2.02 -31.86 15.36
CA LEU A 219 1.39 -31.81 16.68
C LEU A 219 -0.14 -31.70 16.58
N SER A 220 -0.65 -30.85 15.68
CA SER A 220 -2.09 -30.70 15.43
C SER A 220 -2.69 -32.01 14.91
N ALA A 221 -2.04 -32.66 13.93
CA ALA A 221 -2.47 -33.95 13.38
C ALA A 221 -2.45 -35.08 14.42
N ALA A 222 -1.45 -35.11 15.31
CA ALA A 222 -1.38 -36.09 16.40
C ALA A 222 -2.53 -35.93 17.39
N LEU A 223 -2.89 -34.69 17.76
CA LEU A 223 -4.05 -34.43 18.61
C LEU A 223 -5.37 -34.82 17.91
N MET A 224 -5.50 -34.52 16.61
CA MET A 224 -6.66 -34.94 15.80
C MET A 224 -6.80 -36.46 15.73
N GLY A 225 -5.70 -37.18 15.50
CA GLY A 225 -5.66 -38.64 15.52
C GLY A 225 -6.01 -39.22 16.88
N ALA A 226 -5.52 -38.62 17.98
CA ALA A 226 -5.88 -39.03 19.33
C ALA A 226 -7.38 -38.86 19.60
N THR A 227 -7.96 -37.72 19.21
CA THR A 227 -9.40 -37.46 19.38
C THR A 227 -10.24 -38.44 18.57
N GLY A 228 -9.87 -38.72 17.32
CA GLY A 228 -10.55 -39.71 16.49
C GLY A 228 -10.50 -41.12 17.05
N ALA A 229 -9.32 -41.54 17.51
CA ALA A 229 -9.13 -42.81 18.19
C ALA A 229 -9.99 -42.92 19.46
N ALA A 230 -10.17 -41.80 20.17
CA ALA A 230 -10.89 -41.77 21.43
C ALA A 230 -12.42 -41.86 21.29
N ILE A 231 -12.99 -41.26 20.22
CA ILE A 231 -14.45 -41.26 20.00
C ILE A 231 -14.95 -42.35 19.07
N ALA A 232 -14.04 -43.07 18.42
CA ALA A 232 -14.33 -44.21 17.55
C ALA A 232 -15.40 -45.17 18.11
N PRO A 233 -15.35 -45.60 19.41
CA PRO A 233 -16.32 -46.53 20.01
C PRO A 233 -17.78 -46.03 20.02
N ARG A 234 -17.99 -44.72 19.91
CA ARG A 234 -19.29 -44.06 20.03
C ARG A 234 -19.83 -43.57 18.70
N TRP A 235 -19.05 -43.66 17.64
CA TRP A 235 -19.44 -43.17 16.33
C TRP A 235 -20.49 -44.10 15.74
N THR A 236 -21.74 -43.67 15.80
CA THR A 236 -22.88 -44.40 15.26
C THR A 236 -23.06 -44.01 13.80
N TYR A 237 -22.84 -44.97 12.90
CA TYR A 237 -23.12 -44.90 11.46
C TYR A 237 -22.19 -43.97 10.64
N ILE A 238 -21.39 -44.58 9.76
CA ILE A 238 -20.87 -43.94 8.55
C ILE A 238 -21.83 -44.38 7.43
N ASP A 239 -22.89 -43.62 7.17
CA ASP A 239 -23.58 -43.75 5.88
C ASP A 239 -22.57 -43.29 4.81
N PRO A 240 -22.19 -44.11 3.82
CA PRO A 240 -21.25 -43.69 2.77
C PRO A 240 -21.70 -42.44 1.99
N HIS A 241 -22.98 -42.05 2.07
CA HIS A 241 -23.52 -40.80 1.51
C HIS A 241 -23.53 -39.61 2.50
N ILE A 242 -23.27 -39.83 3.80
CA ILE A 242 -23.27 -38.81 4.88
C ILE A 242 -21.95 -38.87 5.71
N ALA A 243 -20.94 -39.60 5.21
CA ALA A 243 -19.69 -39.96 5.88
C ALA A 243 -18.70 -38.80 6.16
N PHE A 244 -19.12 -37.58 5.88
CA PHE A 244 -18.50 -36.39 6.43
C PHE A 244 -19.66 -35.62 7.03
N ASN A 245 -19.93 -35.78 8.32
CA ASN A 245 -20.97 -34.99 8.96
C ASN A 245 -20.59 -33.51 8.75
N PRO A 246 -21.30 -32.76 7.89
CA PRO A 246 -20.90 -31.39 7.54
C PRO A 246 -20.86 -30.52 8.80
N LEU A 247 -21.58 -30.91 9.85
CA LEU A 247 -21.53 -30.29 11.18
C LEU A 247 -20.09 -30.15 11.69
N ILE A 248 -19.27 -31.20 11.67
CA ILE A 248 -17.91 -31.16 12.22
C ILE A 248 -17.02 -30.22 11.39
N SER A 249 -17.24 -30.16 10.08
CA SER A 249 -16.45 -29.33 9.15
C SER A 249 -16.80 -27.85 9.27
N PHE A 250 -18.09 -27.53 9.44
CA PHE A 250 -18.61 -26.15 9.48
C PHE A 250 -18.57 -25.53 10.88
N GLN A 251 -18.77 -26.33 11.93
CA GLN A 251 -18.63 -25.90 13.33
C GLN A 251 -17.21 -25.38 13.60
N VAL A 252 -16.24 -26.06 13.01
CA VAL A 252 -14.80 -25.81 13.17
C VAL A 252 -14.34 -24.53 12.46
N ILE A 253 -14.96 -24.14 11.34
CA ILE A 253 -14.68 -22.88 10.61
C ILE A 253 -15.04 -21.67 11.47
N ILE A 254 -16.21 -21.68 12.12
CA ILE A 254 -16.62 -20.57 13.01
C ILE A 254 -15.78 -20.56 14.29
N MET A 255 -15.42 -21.72 14.85
CA MET A 255 -14.57 -21.80 16.04
C MET A 255 -13.14 -21.29 15.81
N ALA A 256 -12.59 -21.45 14.60
CA ALA A 256 -11.32 -20.84 14.21
C ALA A 256 -11.42 -19.31 14.03
N LEU A 257 -12.54 -18.82 13.48
CA LEU A 257 -12.86 -17.38 13.38
C LEU A 257 -12.99 -16.70 14.76
N LEU A 258 -13.17 -17.48 15.83
CA LEU A 258 -13.28 -17.02 17.21
C LEU A 258 -11.97 -16.98 18.00
N GLY A 259 -10.78 -17.19 17.39
CA GLY A 259 -9.56 -16.64 17.98
C GLY A 259 -8.22 -17.40 17.88
N GLY A 260 -8.11 -18.52 17.15
CA GLY A 260 -6.84 -19.22 16.86
C GLY A 260 -5.83 -19.31 18.03
N VAL A 261 -4.52 -19.40 17.73
CA VAL A 261 -3.42 -19.39 18.73
C VAL A 261 -3.43 -18.11 19.60
N GLY A 262 -4.08 -17.03 19.13
CA GLY A 262 -4.12 -15.73 19.79
C GLY A 262 -4.97 -15.68 21.06
N ARG A 263 -6.07 -16.46 21.14
CA ARG A 263 -7.01 -16.47 22.27
C ARG A 263 -7.53 -17.90 22.52
N PRO A 264 -6.93 -18.66 23.47
CA PRO A 264 -7.27 -20.07 23.69
C PRO A 264 -8.70 -20.32 24.22
N ALA A 265 -9.40 -19.28 24.69
CA ALA A 265 -10.80 -19.37 25.08
C ALA A 265 -11.77 -19.40 23.88
N GLY A 266 -11.35 -18.91 22.70
CA GLY A 266 -12.17 -18.84 21.49
C GLY A 266 -12.69 -20.19 21.01
N PRO A 267 -11.80 -21.18 20.80
CA PRO A 267 -12.19 -22.54 20.42
C PRO A 267 -13.14 -23.19 21.45
N VAL A 268 -12.92 -22.93 22.74
CA VAL A 268 -13.74 -23.51 23.83
C VAL A 268 -15.13 -22.89 23.86
N VAL A 269 -15.24 -21.56 23.78
CA VAL A 269 -16.54 -20.84 23.77
C VAL A 269 -17.32 -21.14 22.50
N GLY A 270 -16.64 -21.18 21.35
CA GLY A 270 -17.25 -21.54 20.07
C GLY A 270 -17.81 -22.96 20.06
N ALA A 271 -17.02 -23.94 20.54
CA ALA A 271 -17.45 -25.34 20.69
C ALA A 271 -18.73 -25.47 21.52
N LEU A 272 -18.80 -24.77 22.65
CA LEU A 272 -19.98 -24.82 23.52
C LEU A 272 -21.22 -24.19 22.90
N VAL A 273 -21.11 -22.96 22.40
CA VAL A 273 -22.27 -22.23 21.87
C VAL A 273 -22.87 -22.99 20.70
N LEU A 274 -22.03 -23.49 19.80
CA LEU A 274 -22.50 -24.15 18.60
C LEU A 274 -22.92 -25.61 18.83
N GLY A 275 -22.26 -26.32 19.75
CA GLY A 275 -22.70 -27.64 20.18
C GLY A 275 -24.10 -27.59 20.80
N LEU A 276 -24.36 -26.61 21.68
CA LEU A 276 -25.67 -26.39 22.28
C LEU A 276 -26.73 -25.93 21.26
N LEU A 277 -26.37 -25.02 20.34
CA LEU A 277 -27.26 -24.60 19.25
C LEU A 277 -27.58 -25.74 18.29
N SER A 278 -26.60 -26.59 17.99
CA SER A 278 -26.79 -27.77 17.14
C SER A 278 -27.79 -28.74 17.77
N GLU A 279 -27.67 -29.03 19.06
CA GLU A 279 -28.65 -29.83 19.80
C GLU A 279 -30.03 -29.17 19.83
N LEU A 280 -30.09 -27.85 20.09
CA LEU A 280 -31.34 -27.10 20.09
C LEU A 280 -32.04 -27.16 18.72
N PHE A 281 -31.30 -26.95 17.62
CA PHE A 281 -31.87 -27.02 16.28
C PHE A 281 -32.20 -28.44 15.85
N LEU A 282 -31.45 -29.44 16.28
CA LEU A 282 -31.78 -30.84 16.03
C LEU A 282 -33.10 -31.23 16.71
N ILE A 283 -33.37 -30.68 17.90
CA ILE A 283 -34.64 -30.86 18.62
C ILE A 283 -35.78 -30.11 17.93
N GLN A 284 -35.59 -28.82 17.60
CA GLN A 284 -36.65 -27.94 17.10
C GLN A 284 -36.94 -28.11 15.59
N PHE A 285 -35.93 -28.43 14.81
CA PHE A 285 -35.97 -28.44 13.34
C PHE A 285 -35.47 -29.77 12.76
N ARG A 286 -35.76 -30.90 13.41
CA ARG A 286 -35.20 -32.25 13.14
C ARG A 286 -34.90 -32.61 11.67
N TYR A 287 -35.76 -32.23 10.72
CA TYR A 287 -35.62 -32.59 9.31
C TYR A 287 -34.88 -31.56 8.44
N VAL A 288 -34.74 -30.32 8.92
CA VAL A 288 -34.14 -29.20 8.18
C VAL A 288 -33.05 -28.48 8.99
N TYR A 289 -32.71 -28.97 10.17
CA TYR A 289 -31.80 -28.31 11.11
C TYR A 289 -30.44 -28.02 10.48
N MET A 290 -29.96 -28.88 9.57
CA MET A 290 -28.73 -28.66 8.81
C MET A 290 -28.81 -27.44 7.88
N ILE A 291 -29.96 -27.22 7.23
CA ILE A 291 -30.20 -26.06 6.37
C ILE A 291 -30.28 -24.80 7.23
N VAL A 292 -31.02 -24.85 8.34
CA VAL A 292 -31.17 -23.74 9.29
C VAL A 292 -29.82 -23.36 9.90
N LEU A 293 -29.05 -24.34 10.36
CA LEU A 293 -27.71 -24.12 10.88
C LEU A 293 -26.80 -23.54 9.79
N GLY A 294 -26.78 -24.11 8.59
CA GLY A 294 -25.98 -23.59 7.46
C GLY A 294 -26.28 -22.13 7.12
N ALA A 295 -27.56 -21.74 7.09
CA ALA A 295 -27.96 -20.35 6.84
C ALA A 295 -27.49 -19.39 7.95
N VAL A 296 -27.63 -19.79 9.23
CA VAL A 296 -27.11 -19.01 10.37
C VAL A 296 -25.60 -18.82 10.26
N LEU A 297 -24.86 -19.87 9.87
CA LEU A 297 -23.40 -19.79 9.70
C LEU A 297 -23.01 -18.86 8.55
N ILE A 298 -23.71 -18.90 7.41
CA ILE A 298 -23.49 -17.98 6.28
C ILE A 298 -23.70 -16.53 6.73
N LEU A 299 -24.78 -16.26 7.47
CA LEU A 299 -25.06 -14.93 8.02
C LEU A 299 -24.00 -14.47 9.02
N VAL A 300 -23.47 -15.37 9.86
CA VAL A 300 -22.36 -15.04 10.78
C VAL A 300 -21.09 -14.72 10.01
N VAL A 301 -20.75 -15.48 8.96
CA VAL A 301 -19.55 -15.23 8.15
C VAL A 301 -19.66 -13.93 7.36
N LEU A 302 -20.82 -13.66 6.75
CA LEU A 302 -21.07 -12.43 5.98
C LEU A 302 -21.22 -11.20 6.88
N GLY A 303 -21.88 -11.34 8.04
CA GLY A 303 -22.12 -10.26 8.99
C GLY A 303 -20.96 -9.96 9.93
N LEU A 304 -19.99 -10.88 10.08
CA LEU A 304 -18.78 -10.69 10.89
C LEU A 304 -17.53 -11.08 10.07
N PRO A 305 -17.15 -10.29 9.04
CA PRO A 305 -16.02 -10.60 8.15
C PRO A 305 -14.66 -10.71 8.89
N HIS A 306 -14.58 -10.19 10.11
CA HIS A 306 -13.40 -10.24 10.99
C HIS A 306 -13.60 -11.13 12.25
N GLY A 307 -14.72 -11.85 12.36
CA GLY A 307 -15.10 -12.70 13.49
C GLY A 307 -15.46 -11.92 14.78
N ILE A 308 -16.06 -12.58 15.79
CA ILE A 308 -16.42 -11.97 17.09
C ILE A 308 -15.16 -11.46 17.84
N THR A 309 -13.98 -12.01 17.54
CA THR A 309 -12.71 -11.53 18.12
C THR A 309 -12.12 -10.29 17.45
N GLY A 310 -12.60 -9.91 16.26
CA GLY A 310 -12.30 -8.64 15.59
C GLY A 310 -12.84 -7.44 16.34
N TRP A 311 -13.84 -7.63 17.22
CA TRP A 311 -14.51 -6.53 17.91
C TRP A 311 -13.68 -5.81 18.99
N GLN A 312 -12.43 -6.24 19.25
CA GLN A 312 -11.48 -5.52 20.12
C GLN A 312 -10.00 -5.74 19.74
N ALA A 313 -9.67 -5.93 18.46
CA ALA A 313 -8.31 -6.37 18.07
C ALA A 313 -7.62 -5.60 16.93
N GLU A 314 -8.12 -4.45 16.50
CA GLU A 314 -7.35 -3.58 15.58
C GLU A 314 -6.43 -2.60 16.33
N GLU A 315 -6.87 -1.97 17.42
CA GLU A 315 -6.09 -0.87 18.01
C GLU A 315 -4.86 -1.26 18.83
N ARG A 316 -4.75 -2.48 19.39
CA ARG A 316 -3.63 -2.84 20.30
C ARG A 316 -2.55 -3.71 19.68
N THR A 317 -2.89 -4.55 18.72
CA THR A 317 -1.92 -5.46 18.08
C THR A 317 -1.14 -4.74 16.99
N GLU A 318 -1.83 -3.94 16.17
CA GLU A 318 -1.16 -3.04 15.23
C GLU A 318 -0.27 -2.04 15.95
N ASP A 319 -0.69 -1.53 17.11
CA ASP A 319 0.09 -0.53 17.82
C ASP A 319 1.34 -1.12 18.48
N VAL A 320 1.29 -2.38 18.94
CA VAL A 320 2.46 -3.12 19.43
C VAL A 320 3.37 -3.56 18.28
N VAL A 321 2.80 -4.01 17.16
CA VAL A 321 3.53 -4.38 15.93
C VAL A 321 4.16 -3.13 15.30
N ARG A 322 3.47 -2.00 15.27
CA ARG A 322 3.95 -0.68 14.85
C ARG A 322 5.06 -0.22 15.78
N ARG A 323 4.88 -0.25 17.10
CA ARG A 323 5.95 0.10 18.06
C ARG A 323 7.15 -0.85 18.00
N LEU A 324 6.96 -2.14 17.68
CA LEU A 324 8.05 -3.09 17.45
C LEU A 324 8.75 -2.83 16.10
N ARG A 325 8.01 -2.62 15.01
CA ARG A 325 8.50 -2.20 13.68
C ARG A 325 9.35 -0.93 13.81
N TRP A 326 8.86 0.05 14.56
CA TRP A 326 9.50 1.34 14.78
C TRP A 326 10.71 1.26 15.74
N ALA A 327 10.62 0.46 16.81
CA ALA A 327 11.75 0.25 17.73
C ALA A 327 12.88 -0.60 17.14
N ILE A 328 12.56 -1.48 16.18
CA ILE A 328 13.54 -2.26 15.42
C ILE A 328 14.18 -1.40 14.31
N ALA A 329 13.39 -0.55 13.63
CA ALA A 329 13.91 0.44 12.66
C ALA A 329 14.92 1.42 13.27
N ARG A 330 14.76 1.79 14.55
CA ARG A 330 15.69 2.68 15.28
C ARG A 330 17.07 2.07 15.59
N ARG A 331 17.30 0.78 15.36
CA ARG A 331 18.55 0.10 15.79
C ARG A 331 19.41 -0.48 14.67
N ILE A 332 19.05 -0.23 13.41
CA ILE A 332 19.96 -0.43 12.29
C ILE A 332 20.08 0.93 11.62
N PRO A 333 21.25 1.60 11.65
CA PRO A 333 21.54 2.55 10.61
C PRO A 333 21.62 1.72 9.33
N ARG A 334 20.50 1.60 8.61
CA ARG A 334 20.57 1.28 7.19
C ARG A 334 21.31 2.48 6.61
N ARG A 335 22.63 2.36 6.43
CA ARG A 335 23.30 3.16 5.40
C ARG A 335 22.42 3.02 4.18
N TYR A 336 21.92 4.15 3.67
CA TYR A 336 21.08 4.29 2.49
C TYR A 336 21.39 3.16 1.51
N ALA A 337 20.57 2.09 1.53
CA ALA A 337 20.90 0.89 0.77
C ALA A 337 20.46 1.11 -0.68
N MET A 338 21.03 2.12 -1.34
CA MET A 338 21.18 2.11 -2.78
C MET A 338 21.87 0.79 -3.14
N ARG A 339 21.37 0.10 -4.17
CA ARG A 339 22.02 -1.13 -4.62
C ARG A 339 23.37 -0.84 -5.27
N ARG A 340 23.57 0.40 -5.73
CA ARG A 340 24.75 0.85 -6.47
C ARG A 340 25.39 2.11 -5.85
N GLN A 341 26.64 2.37 -6.24
CA GLN A 341 27.34 3.62 -5.91
C GLN A 341 26.60 4.79 -6.56
N HIS A 342 26.65 5.98 -5.94
CA HIS A 342 25.96 7.17 -6.42
C HIS A 342 26.63 7.64 -7.73
N GLN A 343 26.12 7.16 -8.86
CA GLN A 343 26.71 7.30 -10.19
C GLN A 343 25.69 7.87 -11.18
N LEU A 344 26.16 8.45 -12.28
CA LEU A 344 25.31 8.82 -13.42
C LEU A 344 24.83 7.54 -14.12
N PHE A 345 23.63 7.55 -14.70
CA PHE A 345 23.11 6.42 -15.47
C PHE A 345 23.00 6.81 -16.94
N ILE A 346 23.92 6.35 -17.78
CA ILE A 346 23.99 6.74 -19.20
C ILE A 346 24.21 5.49 -20.04
N GLY A 347 23.39 5.29 -21.08
CA GLY A 347 23.56 4.18 -22.00
C GLY A 347 23.39 2.80 -21.35
N GLY A 348 22.63 2.70 -20.26
CA GLY A 348 22.46 1.46 -19.51
C GLY A 348 23.60 1.15 -18.53
N GLU A 349 24.54 2.07 -18.33
CA GLU A 349 25.68 1.90 -17.43
C GLU A 349 25.72 2.96 -16.34
N TRP A 350 26.09 2.52 -15.13
CA TRP A 350 26.42 3.39 -14.01
C TRP A 350 27.88 3.84 -14.10
N ARG A 351 28.12 5.14 -14.15
CA ARG A 351 29.47 5.72 -14.31
C ARG A 351 29.65 7.01 -13.51
N ASP A 352 30.88 7.29 -13.12
CA ASP A 352 31.24 8.57 -12.49
C ASP A 352 31.21 9.71 -13.50
N ALA A 353 31.28 10.96 -13.01
CA ALA A 353 31.54 12.10 -13.88
C ALA A 353 32.94 11.92 -14.53
N PRO A 354 33.11 12.21 -15.84
CA PRO A 354 34.39 11.96 -16.53
C PRO A 354 35.61 12.65 -15.89
N ASP A 355 35.39 13.82 -15.29
CA ASP A 355 36.41 14.62 -14.59
C ASP A 355 36.47 14.32 -13.07
N GLY A 356 35.70 13.34 -12.59
CA GLY A 356 35.59 12.98 -11.18
C GLY A 356 34.90 14.03 -10.30
N ARG A 357 34.34 15.11 -10.87
CA ARG A 357 33.67 16.15 -10.06
C ARG A 357 32.44 15.60 -9.37
N THR A 358 32.24 16.06 -8.14
CA THR A 358 31.08 15.73 -7.32
C THR A 358 30.59 16.97 -6.58
N PHE A 359 29.32 16.98 -6.19
CA PHE A 359 28.72 17.99 -5.32
C PHE A 359 28.06 17.35 -4.09
N PRO A 360 27.96 18.06 -2.95
CA PRO A 360 27.31 17.53 -1.75
C PRO A 360 25.80 17.48 -1.92
N ASP A 361 25.19 16.40 -1.43
CA ASP A 361 23.74 16.28 -1.27
C ASP A 361 23.40 16.39 0.22
N VAL A 362 22.52 17.32 0.55
CA VAL A 362 22.41 17.94 1.88
C VAL A 362 21.02 17.70 2.44
N THR A 363 20.94 17.32 3.73
CA THR A 363 19.64 17.21 4.38
C THR A 363 19.14 18.58 4.85
N PRO A 364 17.94 19.04 4.44
CA PRO A 364 17.44 20.37 4.80
C PRO A 364 17.25 20.59 6.31
N ALA A 365 17.04 19.51 7.07
CA ALA A 365 16.81 19.58 8.51
C ALA A 365 18.05 19.98 9.32
N THR A 366 19.26 19.68 8.83
CA THR A 366 20.51 19.97 9.54
C THR A 366 21.49 20.82 8.72
N GLY A 367 21.34 20.87 7.40
CA GLY A 367 22.31 21.48 6.50
C GLY A 367 23.58 20.66 6.30
N GLU A 368 23.63 19.43 6.81
CA GLU A 368 24.78 18.53 6.68
C GLU A 368 24.68 17.71 5.39
N ALA A 369 25.81 17.57 4.69
CA ALA A 369 25.91 16.67 3.54
C ALA A 369 25.84 15.21 4.02
N PHE A 370 24.86 14.45 3.55
CA PHE A 370 24.75 13.02 3.87
C PHE A 370 25.45 12.13 2.83
N THR A 371 25.71 12.67 1.63
CA THR A 371 26.51 12.02 0.60
C THR A 371 27.06 13.03 -0.43
N ARG A 372 27.79 12.52 -1.43
CA ARG A 372 28.25 13.28 -2.60
C ARG A 372 27.78 12.60 -3.88
N ILE A 373 27.47 13.41 -4.88
CA ILE A 373 26.85 12.99 -6.14
C ILE A 373 27.71 13.48 -7.31
N PRO A 374 27.90 12.69 -8.38
CA PRO A 374 28.63 13.11 -9.57
C PRO A 374 28.04 14.37 -10.21
N ALA A 375 28.92 15.27 -10.65
CA ALA A 375 28.57 16.51 -11.31
C ALA A 375 28.79 16.38 -12.84
N ALA A 376 27.74 16.05 -13.58
CA ALA A 376 27.76 16.08 -15.03
C ALA A 376 27.93 17.52 -15.55
N ASP A 377 28.72 17.64 -16.61
CA ASP A 377 28.93 18.86 -17.38
C ASP A 377 28.14 18.83 -18.72
N ALA A 378 28.29 19.87 -19.53
CA ALA A 378 27.64 19.94 -20.83
C ALA A 378 28.07 18.82 -21.81
N ALA A 379 29.32 18.34 -21.73
CA ALA A 379 29.79 17.23 -22.56
C ALA A 379 29.12 15.91 -22.16
N THR A 380 28.99 15.66 -20.87
CA THR A 380 28.29 14.50 -20.31
C THR A 380 26.80 14.53 -20.68
N ALA A 381 26.18 15.71 -20.64
CA ALA A 381 24.79 15.89 -21.10
C ALA A 381 24.61 15.56 -22.59
N ARG A 382 25.57 15.95 -23.44
CA ARG A 382 25.60 15.55 -24.87
C ARG A 382 25.71 14.04 -25.03
N ALA A 383 26.62 13.40 -24.31
CA ALA A 383 26.77 11.94 -24.37
C ALA A 383 25.49 11.20 -23.95
N ALA A 384 24.74 11.71 -22.97
CA ALA A 384 23.44 11.17 -22.58
C ALA A 384 22.37 11.35 -23.68
N MET A 385 22.36 12.50 -24.36
CA MET A 385 21.48 12.75 -25.51
C MET A 385 21.77 11.82 -26.69
N GLU A 386 23.05 11.63 -27.01
CA GLU A 386 23.47 10.71 -28.07
C GLU A 386 23.11 9.25 -27.74
N ALA A 387 23.20 8.86 -26.47
CA ALA A 387 22.77 7.52 -26.03
C ALA A 387 21.25 7.34 -26.20
N ALA A 388 20.44 8.34 -25.83
CA ALA A 388 19.00 8.34 -26.05
C ALA A 388 18.64 8.31 -27.54
N GLU A 389 19.35 9.08 -28.36
CA GLU A 389 19.14 9.13 -29.81
C GLU A 389 19.43 7.79 -30.49
N ARG A 390 20.48 7.07 -30.06
CA ARG A 390 20.77 5.72 -30.57
C ARG A 390 19.71 4.69 -30.18
N ALA A 391 19.16 4.79 -28.97
CA ALA A 391 18.21 3.80 -28.44
C ALA A 391 16.76 4.01 -28.91
N ARG A 392 16.37 5.25 -29.27
CA ARG A 392 14.96 5.59 -29.56
C ARG A 392 14.30 4.76 -30.68
N PRO A 393 14.96 4.36 -31.79
CA PRO A 393 14.24 3.70 -32.90
C PRO A 393 13.73 2.32 -32.48
N GLU A 394 14.63 1.48 -31.93
CA GLU A 394 14.29 0.13 -31.49
C GLU A 394 13.22 0.16 -30.38
N TRP A 395 13.35 1.08 -29.42
CA TRP A 395 12.36 1.25 -28.35
C TRP A 395 10.97 1.67 -28.85
N GLY A 396 10.94 2.62 -29.79
CA GLY A 396 9.70 3.11 -30.40
C GLY A 396 8.97 2.05 -31.22
N ASP A 397 9.71 1.11 -31.82
CA ASP A 397 9.18 0.03 -32.66
C ASP A 397 8.72 -1.20 -31.87
N LEU A 398 9.04 -1.31 -30.57
CA LEU A 398 8.53 -2.39 -29.73
C LEU A 398 6.99 -2.41 -29.68
N GLN A 399 6.42 -3.60 -29.48
CA GLN A 399 4.98 -3.74 -29.32
C GLN A 399 4.52 -3.11 -28.00
N PRO A 400 3.31 -2.50 -27.94
CA PRO A 400 2.74 -1.93 -26.72
C PRO A 400 2.80 -2.86 -25.50
N ALA A 401 2.53 -4.15 -25.69
CA ALA A 401 2.56 -5.16 -24.64
C ALA A 401 3.94 -5.28 -23.96
N VAL A 402 5.03 -5.17 -24.74
CA VAL A 402 6.40 -5.27 -24.21
C VAL A 402 6.73 -4.05 -23.36
N ARG A 403 6.43 -2.85 -23.86
CA ARG A 403 6.62 -1.60 -23.09
C ARG A 403 5.77 -1.59 -21.83
N ALA A 404 4.50 -2.01 -21.91
CA ALA A 404 3.60 -2.11 -20.76
C ALA A 404 4.14 -3.08 -19.71
N GLY A 405 4.68 -4.23 -20.13
CA GLY A 405 5.29 -5.21 -19.23
C GLY A 405 6.47 -4.65 -18.44
N ILE A 406 7.35 -3.87 -19.07
CA ILE A 406 8.48 -3.20 -18.41
C ILE A 406 7.97 -2.17 -17.39
N VAL A 407 7.02 -1.31 -17.78
CA VAL A 407 6.46 -0.28 -16.89
C VAL A 407 5.74 -0.90 -15.69
N LEU A 408 4.98 -1.98 -15.89
CA LEU A 408 4.31 -2.71 -14.80
C LEU A 408 5.31 -3.42 -13.88
N LYS A 409 6.43 -3.93 -14.42
CA LYS A 409 7.51 -4.48 -13.60
C LYS A 409 8.18 -3.38 -12.77
N ALA A 410 8.36 -2.18 -13.31
CA ALA A 410 8.82 -1.01 -12.54
C ALA A 410 7.87 -0.69 -11.37
N ALA A 411 6.55 -0.77 -11.57
CA ALA A 411 5.56 -0.61 -10.48
C ALA A 411 5.72 -1.69 -9.38
N GLN A 412 5.96 -2.95 -9.74
CA GLN A 412 6.21 -4.02 -8.76
C GLN A 412 7.49 -3.78 -7.95
N ILE A 413 8.54 -3.28 -8.60
CA ILE A 413 9.82 -2.93 -7.97
C ILE A 413 9.63 -1.72 -7.04
N TRP A 414 8.89 -0.71 -7.50
CA TRP A 414 8.55 0.48 -6.71
C TRP A 414 7.84 0.13 -5.41
N GLU A 415 6.76 -0.66 -5.48
CA GLU A 415 6.00 -1.09 -4.30
C GLU A 415 6.88 -1.89 -3.33
N ARG A 416 7.73 -2.79 -3.85
CA ARG A 416 8.67 -3.56 -3.02
C ARG A 416 9.70 -2.68 -2.32
N ARG A 417 10.05 -1.53 -2.89
CA ARG A 417 11.05 -0.57 -2.36
C ARG A 417 10.41 0.59 -1.58
N ARG A 418 9.10 0.56 -1.31
CA ARG A 418 8.35 1.69 -0.77
C ARG A 418 8.97 2.30 0.50
N GLU A 419 9.47 1.49 1.42
CA GLU A 419 10.07 2.01 2.66
C GLU A 419 11.41 2.71 2.42
N ASP A 420 12.23 2.16 1.53
CA ASP A 420 13.53 2.75 1.18
C ASP A 420 13.35 4.07 0.41
N LEU A 421 12.36 4.11 -0.50
CA LEU A 421 11.98 5.32 -1.23
C LEU A 421 11.47 6.41 -0.29
N ALA A 422 10.61 6.05 0.67
CA ALA A 422 10.07 6.99 1.66
C ALA A 422 11.16 7.54 2.59
N GLU A 423 12.09 6.70 3.05
CA GLU A 423 13.22 7.16 3.89
C GLU A 423 14.14 8.12 3.12
N MET A 424 14.35 7.89 1.82
CA MET A 424 15.12 8.83 1.01
C MET A 424 14.45 10.20 0.94
N LEU A 425 13.12 10.26 0.68
CA LEU A 425 12.40 11.53 0.68
C LEU A 425 12.55 12.27 2.00
N ILE A 426 12.40 11.57 3.13
CA ILE A 426 12.53 12.17 4.46
C ILE A 426 13.95 12.74 4.66
N THR A 427 14.96 12.05 4.16
CA THR A 427 16.36 12.46 4.29
C THR A 427 16.71 13.66 3.40
N GLU A 428 16.46 13.52 2.11
CA GLU A 428 16.94 14.44 1.07
C GLU A 428 16.06 15.69 0.97
N THR A 429 14.75 15.56 1.16
CA THR A 429 13.81 16.69 1.03
C THR A 429 13.35 17.27 2.37
N GLY A 430 13.60 16.57 3.48
CA GLY A 430 12.97 16.91 4.76
C GLY A 430 11.45 16.65 4.78
N ALA A 431 10.94 15.80 3.89
CA ALA A 431 9.54 15.40 3.88
C ALA A 431 9.12 14.79 5.23
N VAL A 432 7.98 15.23 5.77
CA VAL A 432 7.36 14.53 6.90
C VAL A 432 6.87 13.15 6.46
N THR A 433 6.77 12.20 7.40
CA THR A 433 6.39 10.80 7.10
C THR A 433 5.09 10.67 6.31
N ALA A 434 4.10 11.53 6.59
CA ALA A 434 2.82 11.54 5.88
C ALA A 434 3.00 11.90 4.39
N LYS A 435 3.79 12.95 4.10
CA LYS A 435 4.10 13.37 2.72
C LYS A 435 4.93 12.33 1.97
N ALA A 436 5.94 11.76 2.63
CA ALA A 436 6.77 10.71 2.02
C ALA A 436 5.93 9.46 1.66
N GLY A 437 5.04 9.03 2.57
CA GLY A 437 4.13 7.92 2.31
C GLY A 437 3.14 8.21 1.19
N PHE A 438 2.56 9.41 1.17
CA PHE A 438 1.68 9.88 0.10
C PHE A 438 2.38 9.86 -1.25
N GLU A 439 3.55 10.51 -1.37
CA GLU A 439 4.26 10.63 -2.64
C GLU A 439 4.66 9.26 -3.21
N VAL A 440 5.19 8.36 -2.37
CA VAL A 440 5.57 7.00 -2.82
C VAL A 440 4.36 6.22 -3.29
N GLY A 441 3.23 6.29 -2.57
CA GLY A 441 1.98 5.64 -2.98
C GLY A 441 1.44 6.20 -4.30
N TYR A 442 1.41 7.52 -4.42
CA TYR A 442 0.92 8.19 -5.63
C TYR A 442 1.78 7.88 -6.87
N CYS A 443 3.10 7.81 -6.70
CA CYS A 443 4.01 7.43 -7.78
C CYS A 443 3.75 6.02 -8.31
N LEU A 444 3.33 5.08 -7.45
CA LEU A 444 2.94 3.75 -7.89
C LEU A 444 1.74 3.81 -8.84
N ASP A 445 0.75 4.63 -8.52
CA ASP A 445 -0.45 4.81 -9.33
C ASP A 445 -0.12 5.51 -10.66
N LEU A 446 0.80 6.50 -10.65
CA LEU A 446 1.32 7.09 -11.89
C LEU A 446 2.00 6.06 -12.81
N ILE A 447 2.86 5.19 -12.26
CA ILE A 447 3.55 4.16 -13.07
C ILE A 447 2.53 3.17 -13.63
N ARG A 448 1.53 2.75 -12.83
CA ARG A 448 0.45 1.87 -13.29
C ARG A 448 -0.40 2.52 -14.39
N GLN A 449 -0.76 3.78 -14.20
CA GLN A 449 -1.52 4.55 -15.20
C GLN A 449 -0.71 4.67 -16.49
N ALA A 450 0.59 4.97 -16.41
CA ALA A 450 1.44 5.09 -17.59
C ALA A 450 1.48 3.81 -18.43
N ALA A 451 1.45 2.62 -17.80
CA ALA A 451 1.38 1.36 -18.53
C ALA A 451 0.13 1.25 -19.42
N SER A 452 -1.00 1.84 -19.00
CA SER A 452 -2.23 1.87 -19.80
C SER A 452 -2.11 2.73 -21.06
N LEU A 453 -1.26 3.78 -21.04
CA LEU A 453 -1.07 4.70 -22.16
C LEU A 453 -0.48 4.02 -23.40
N THR A 454 0.22 2.90 -23.23
CA THR A 454 0.78 2.10 -24.32
C THR A 454 -0.28 1.70 -25.36
N TYR A 455 -1.54 1.51 -24.94
CA TYR A 455 -2.68 1.18 -25.79
C TYR A 455 -3.61 2.37 -26.08
N GLN A 456 -3.46 3.49 -25.35
CA GLN A 456 -4.33 4.67 -25.52
C GLN A 456 -3.81 5.68 -26.55
N ALA A 457 -2.58 5.54 -27.03
CA ALA A 457 -2.06 6.33 -28.15
C ALA A 457 -2.66 5.88 -29.50
N SER A 458 -3.99 5.84 -29.58
CA SER A 458 -4.72 5.45 -30.78
C SER A 458 -4.68 6.55 -31.84
N GLY A 459 -4.74 6.10 -33.09
CA GLY A 459 -4.97 6.94 -34.24
C GLY A 459 -6.43 6.96 -34.66
N GLU A 460 -6.70 7.61 -35.80
CA GLU A 460 -8.03 7.74 -36.40
C GLU A 460 -7.98 7.36 -37.88
N VAL A 461 -9.04 6.73 -38.38
CA VAL A 461 -9.28 6.60 -39.83
C VAL A 461 -10.30 7.67 -40.19
N ALA A 462 -9.90 8.60 -41.06
CA ALA A 462 -10.71 9.74 -41.42
C ALA A 462 -11.21 9.65 -42.88
N PRO A 463 -12.41 10.17 -43.17
CA PRO A 463 -12.91 10.24 -44.54
C PRO A 463 -12.04 11.14 -45.43
N SER A 464 -12.14 10.93 -46.74
CA SER A 464 -11.45 11.72 -47.76
C SER A 464 -12.46 12.37 -48.70
N ASN A 465 -12.23 13.62 -49.07
CA ASN A 465 -12.97 14.29 -50.16
C ASN A 465 -12.53 13.83 -51.56
N VAL A 466 -11.49 12.99 -51.64
CA VAL A 466 -11.00 12.37 -52.88
C VAL A 466 -11.49 10.93 -52.92
N SER A 467 -12.14 10.54 -54.04
CA SER A 467 -12.60 9.16 -54.26
C SER A 467 -11.44 8.16 -54.21
N GLY A 468 -11.71 6.95 -53.70
CA GLY A 468 -10.72 5.89 -53.57
C GLY A 468 -9.53 6.27 -52.69
N LYS A 469 -9.71 7.15 -51.69
CA LYS A 469 -8.64 7.53 -50.75
C LYS A 469 -9.07 7.30 -49.30
N ILE A 470 -8.15 6.74 -48.52
CA ILE A 470 -8.27 6.55 -47.07
C ILE A 470 -7.23 7.42 -46.37
N ASN A 471 -7.64 8.15 -45.33
CA ASN A 471 -6.73 8.91 -44.48
C ASN A 471 -6.56 8.21 -43.12
N TYR A 472 -5.32 8.08 -42.67
CA TYR A 472 -4.95 7.58 -41.35
C TYR A 472 -4.23 8.69 -40.58
N PHE A 473 -4.66 8.97 -39.36
CA PHE A 473 -3.98 9.85 -38.42
C PHE A 473 -3.34 9.00 -37.33
N MET A 474 -2.02 8.83 -37.36
CA MET A 474 -1.30 7.87 -36.53
C MET A 474 -0.46 8.59 -35.48
N ARG A 475 -0.49 8.14 -34.22
CA ARG A 475 0.42 8.66 -33.19
C ARG A 475 1.77 7.94 -33.25
N LYS A 476 2.86 8.71 -33.26
CA LYS A 476 4.25 8.23 -33.24
C LYS A 476 5.02 8.89 -32.11
N PRO A 477 5.96 8.21 -31.43
CA PRO A 477 6.78 8.86 -30.41
C PRO A 477 7.52 10.08 -31.00
N VAL A 478 7.70 11.12 -30.19
CA VAL A 478 8.47 12.34 -30.56
C VAL A 478 9.97 12.06 -30.67
N GLY A 479 10.46 10.94 -30.14
CA GLY A 479 11.86 10.53 -30.19
C GLY A 479 12.51 10.62 -28.82
N VAL A 480 13.30 11.67 -28.57
CA VAL A 480 13.90 11.94 -27.25
C VAL A 480 13.11 13.01 -26.51
N VAL A 481 12.72 12.69 -25.27
CA VAL A 481 12.11 13.64 -24.33
C VAL A 481 13.17 14.07 -23.32
N SER A 482 13.46 15.36 -23.27
CA SER A 482 14.26 15.96 -22.21
C SER A 482 13.38 16.25 -21.00
N VAL A 483 13.74 15.74 -19.82
CA VAL A 483 13.00 15.95 -18.57
C VAL A 483 13.89 16.68 -17.57
N ILE A 484 13.40 17.80 -17.06
CA ILE A 484 14.05 18.55 -15.98
C ILE A 484 13.02 18.68 -14.84
N SER A 485 13.31 18.02 -13.71
CA SER A 485 12.37 17.90 -12.58
C SER A 485 12.81 18.70 -11.34
N PRO A 486 11.85 19.18 -10.51
CA PRO A 486 12.12 20.00 -9.34
C PRO A 486 12.32 19.12 -8.09
N TRP A 487 12.51 19.77 -6.94
CA TRP A 487 12.87 19.15 -5.67
C TRP A 487 11.72 18.89 -4.70
N ASN A 488 10.56 19.52 -4.88
CA ASN A 488 9.51 19.51 -3.86
C ASN A 488 8.74 18.18 -3.81
N PHE A 489 8.37 17.62 -4.96
CA PHE A 489 7.85 16.26 -5.08
C PHE A 489 8.70 15.52 -6.12
N PRO A 490 9.96 15.18 -5.76
CA PRO A 490 10.98 14.82 -6.74
C PRO A 490 10.68 13.48 -7.43
N TYR A 491 10.04 12.52 -6.76
CA TYR A 491 9.61 11.28 -7.43
C TYR A 491 8.42 11.55 -8.33
N LEU A 492 7.38 12.21 -7.79
CA LEU A 492 6.11 12.40 -8.48
C LEU A 492 6.31 13.19 -9.77
N LEU A 493 6.96 14.35 -9.66
CA LEU A 493 7.11 15.28 -10.78
C LEU A 493 8.10 14.77 -11.84
N THR A 494 9.03 13.90 -11.45
CA THR A 494 9.84 13.12 -12.39
C THR A 494 9.01 12.08 -13.12
N LEU A 495 8.33 11.20 -12.37
CA LEU A 495 7.59 10.08 -12.95
C LEU A 495 6.39 10.53 -13.79
N ARG A 496 5.81 11.69 -13.49
CA ARG A 496 4.74 12.30 -14.29
C ARG A 496 5.16 12.55 -15.75
N ALA A 497 6.43 12.78 -16.02
CA ALA A 497 6.95 12.92 -17.38
C ALA A 497 7.63 11.62 -17.87
N VAL A 498 8.50 11.04 -17.04
CA VAL A 498 9.33 9.88 -17.44
C VAL A 498 8.48 8.65 -17.76
N ALA A 499 7.57 8.25 -16.86
CA ALA A 499 6.78 7.03 -17.04
C ALA A 499 5.90 7.07 -18.31
N PRO A 500 5.11 8.13 -18.58
CA PRO A 500 4.32 8.19 -19.82
C PRO A 500 5.19 8.34 -21.07
N ALA A 501 6.30 9.10 -21.02
CA ALA A 501 7.20 9.21 -22.17
C ALA A 501 7.77 7.85 -22.58
N LEU A 502 8.25 7.06 -21.61
CA LEU A 502 8.73 5.69 -21.83
C LEU A 502 7.61 4.79 -22.36
N ALA A 503 6.43 4.80 -21.74
CA ALA A 503 5.28 4.00 -22.17
C ALA A 503 4.88 4.29 -23.63
N LEU A 504 4.94 5.57 -24.04
CA LEU A 504 4.62 6.02 -25.39
C LEU A 504 5.74 5.79 -26.41
N GLY A 505 6.84 5.12 -26.03
CA GLY A 505 7.90 4.70 -26.93
C GLY A 505 9.00 5.75 -27.14
N ASN A 506 9.13 6.74 -26.25
CA ASN A 506 10.20 7.72 -26.31
C ASN A 506 11.41 7.28 -25.47
N ALA A 507 12.60 7.66 -25.90
CA ALA A 507 13.78 7.68 -25.03
C ALA A 507 13.78 8.96 -24.18
N VAL A 508 14.39 8.90 -23.00
CA VAL A 508 14.36 9.98 -22.00
C VAL A 508 15.76 10.32 -21.52
N VAL A 509 16.04 11.62 -21.43
CA VAL A 509 17.19 12.17 -20.69
C VAL A 509 16.65 13.02 -19.55
N LEU A 510 16.88 12.57 -18.32
CA LEU A 510 16.41 13.19 -17.08
C LEU A 510 17.56 13.92 -16.37
N LYS A 511 17.32 15.18 -16.01
CA LYS A 511 18.14 15.96 -15.07
C LYS A 511 17.29 16.38 -13.88
N PRO A 512 17.39 15.70 -12.72
CA PRO A 512 16.69 16.16 -11.53
C PRO A 512 17.30 17.46 -10.99
N SER A 513 16.56 18.09 -10.07
CA SER A 513 17.08 19.17 -9.25
C SER A 513 18.37 18.75 -8.53
N GLU A 514 19.34 19.65 -8.47
CA GLU A 514 20.57 19.45 -7.70
C GLU A 514 20.34 19.39 -6.17
N GLU A 515 19.16 19.81 -5.71
CA GLU A 515 18.72 19.67 -4.32
C GLU A 515 18.18 18.26 -4.01
N THR A 516 17.81 17.48 -5.04
CA THR A 516 17.26 16.13 -4.87
C THR A 516 17.74 15.14 -5.95
N PRO A 517 19.06 14.98 -6.15
CA PRO A 517 19.60 14.13 -7.20
C PRO A 517 19.26 12.64 -7.05
N LEU A 518 19.15 12.13 -5.81
CA LEU A 518 18.87 10.72 -5.55
C LEU A 518 17.39 10.40 -5.77
N ALA A 519 16.49 11.04 -5.04
CA ALA A 519 15.05 10.81 -5.20
C ALA A 519 14.58 11.30 -6.57
N GLY A 520 15.04 12.47 -7.02
CA GLY A 520 14.60 13.04 -8.29
C GLY A 520 15.02 12.25 -9.52
N GLY A 521 16.04 11.38 -9.44
CA GLY A 521 16.52 10.70 -10.64
C GLY A 521 17.21 9.35 -10.41
N LEU A 522 18.23 9.28 -9.56
CA LEU A 522 19.07 8.07 -9.51
C LEU A 522 18.30 6.84 -8.98
N LEU A 523 17.43 7.01 -7.99
CA LEU A 523 16.57 5.91 -7.52
C LEU A 523 15.49 5.53 -8.55
N VAL A 524 15.02 6.49 -9.35
CA VAL A 524 14.14 6.20 -10.49
C VAL A 524 14.88 5.36 -11.53
N ALA A 525 16.13 5.70 -11.84
CA ALA A 525 16.98 4.92 -12.74
C ALA A 525 17.17 3.48 -12.25
N GLU A 526 17.49 3.26 -10.96
CA GLU A 526 17.63 1.90 -10.40
C GLU A 526 16.34 1.07 -10.57
N VAL A 527 15.17 1.69 -10.38
CA VAL A 527 13.88 0.99 -10.51
C VAL A 527 13.63 0.58 -11.97
N PHE A 528 13.84 1.48 -12.93
CA PHE A 528 13.61 1.19 -14.35
C PHE A 528 14.69 0.29 -14.96
N GLU A 529 15.94 0.39 -14.50
CA GLU A 529 17.01 -0.54 -14.83
C GLU A 529 16.64 -1.96 -14.37
N GLU A 530 16.24 -2.14 -13.10
CA GLU A 530 15.82 -3.45 -12.58
C GLU A 530 14.56 -3.97 -13.30
N ALA A 531 13.69 -3.07 -13.76
CA ALA A 531 12.55 -3.43 -14.59
C ALA A 531 12.96 -4.00 -15.95
N GLY A 532 14.15 -3.67 -16.44
CA GLY A 532 14.68 -4.11 -17.73
C GLY A 532 14.45 -3.09 -18.85
N VAL A 533 14.46 -1.79 -18.53
CA VAL A 533 14.48 -0.75 -19.56
C VAL A 533 15.74 -0.95 -20.43
N PRO A 534 15.64 -0.92 -21.78
CA PRO A 534 16.82 -1.15 -22.62
C PRO A 534 17.90 -0.07 -22.43
N PRO A 535 19.18 -0.41 -22.66
CA PRO A 535 20.29 0.54 -22.58
C PRO A 535 20.04 1.81 -23.41
N GLY A 536 20.24 2.98 -22.79
CA GLY A 536 20.07 4.28 -23.45
C GLY A 536 18.63 4.77 -23.57
N VAL A 537 17.61 3.95 -23.30
CA VAL A 537 16.21 4.40 -23.32
C VAL A 537 15.90 5.36 -22.17
N LEU A 538 16.47 5.10 -20.98
CA LEU A 538 16.48 6.06 -19.87
C LEU A 538 17.93 6.44 -19.58
N ASN A 539 18.21 7.74 -19.52
CA ASN A 539 19.49 8.28 -19.08
C ASN A 539 19.22 9.31 -18.00
N VAL A 540 19.97 9.27 -16.90
CA VAL A 540 19.85 10.18 -15.77
C VAL A 540 21.20 10.81 -15.48
N ILE A 541 21.24 12.14 -15.55
CA ILE A 541 22.42 12.94 -15.23
C ILE A 541 22.13 13.88 -14.07
N THR A 542 23.06 13.99 -13.13
CA THR A 542 23.03 14.94 -12.02
C THR A 542 24.10 16.00 -12.26
N CYS A 543 23.84 17.26 -11.95
CA CYS A 543 24.82 18.33 -12.15
C CYS A 543 24.88 19.24 -10.93
N ALA A 544 26.05 19.81 -10.66
CA ALA A 544 26.18 20.82 -9.61
C ALA A 544 25.47 22.11 -10.02
N ARG A 545 25.11 22.96 -9.03
CA ARG A 545 24.44 24.24 -9.28
C ARG A 545 25.16 25.12 -10.31
N ALA A 546 26.49 25.13 -10.30
CA ALA A 546 27.30 25.90 -11.23
C ALA A 546 27.18 25.43 -12.70
N ASP A 547 26.82 24.17 -12.93
CA ASP A 547 26.70 23.58 -14.26
C ASP A 547 25.25 23.53 -14.76
N VAL A 548 24.25 23.94 -13.95
CA VAL A 548 22.81 23.84 -14.28
C VAL A 548 22.46 24.55 -15.59
N GLU A 549 22.99 25.74 -15.83
CA GLU A 549 22.73 26.49 -17.06
C GLU A 549 23.36 25.80 -18.28
N ALA A 550 24.64 25.45 -18.21
CA ALA A 550 25.35 24.82 -19.32
C ALA A 550 24.76 23.43 -19.68
N VAL A 551 24.37 22.64 -18.67
CA VAL A 551 23.68 21.36 -18.88
C VAL A 551 22.27 21.59 -19.42
N GLY A 552 21.50 22.51 -18.83
CA GLY A 552 20.16 22.86 -19.31
C GLY A 552 20.13 23.30 -20.76
N ASP A 553 21.15 24.03 -21.21
CA ASP A 553 21.28 24.48 -22.59
C ASP A 553 21.44 23.32 -23.56
N VAL A 554 22.23 22.31 -23.21
CA VAL A 554 22.31 21.08 -24.00
C VAL A 554 20.96 20.37 -24.01
N LEU A 555 20.32 20.24 -22.85
CA LEU A 555 19.05 19.55 -22.69
C LEU A 555 17.91 20.16 -23.51
N VAL A 556 17.97 21.47 -23.78
CA VAL A 556 16.99 22.17 -24.62
C VAL A 556 17.41 22.26 -26.08
N THR A 557 18.69 22.51 -26.38
CA THR A 557 19.12 22.87 -27.75
C THR A 557 19.56 21.66 -28.59
N HIS A 558 19.87 20.51 -27.98
CA HIS A 558 20.35 19.32 -28.71
C HIS A 558 19.37 18.84 -29.81
N PRO A 559 19.82 18.60 -31.07
CA PRO A 559 18.94 18.28 -32.20
C PRO A 559 18.00 17.09 -32.00
N ALA A 560 18.43 16.07 -31.25
CA ALA A 560 17.63 14.87 -30.99
C ALA A 560 16.36 15.11 -30.14
N VAL A 561 16.28 16.22 -29.42
CA VAL A 561 15.18 16.51 -28.48
C VAL A 561 13.92 16.90 -29.25
N GLY A 562 12.88 16.08 -29.14
CA GLY A 562 11.56 16.38 -29.70
C GLY A 562 10.68 17.18 -28.74
N VAL A 563 10.75 16.89 -27.43
CA VAL A 563 9.98 17.58 -26.39
C VAL A 563 10.87 17.89 -25.19
N VAL A 564 10.72 19.10 -24.63
CA VAL A 564 11.27 19.47 -23.32
C VAL A 564 10.13 19.51 -22.30
N SER A 565 10.16 18.62 -21.31
CA SER A 565 9.27 18.65 -20.15
C SER A 565 10.00 19.26 -18.96
N PHE A 566 9.54 20.42 -18.49
CA PHE A 566 10.13 21.12 -17.36
C PHE A 566 9.08 21.46 -16.31
N THR A 567 9.41 21.16 -15.06
CA THR A 567 8.63 21.62 -13.90
C THR A 567 9.54 22.42 -12.99
N GLY A 568 9.13 23.64 -12.63
CA GLY A 568 9.96 24.53 -11.81
C GLY A 568 9.44 25.96 -11.79
N SER A 569 10.33 26.94 -11.68
CA SER A 569 9.93 28.36 -11.58
C SER A 569 9.50 28.93 -12.93
N THR A 570 8.58 29.90 -12.91
CA THR A 570 8.15 30.65 -14.10
C THR A 570 9.31 31.33 -14.83
N ALA A 571 10.27 31.91 -14.09
CA ALA A 571 11.42 32.59 -14.69
C ALA A 571 12.29 31.62 -15.49
N THR A 572 12.62 30.46 -14.92
CA THR A 572 13.36 29.41 -15.61
C THR A 572 12.56 28.85 -16.79
N GLY A 573 11.27 28.60 -16.62
CA GLY A 573 10.39 28.10 -17.68
C GLY A 573 10.34 29.01 -18.90
N ARG A 574 10.25 30.34 -18.70
CA ARG A 574 10.30 31.33 -19.79
C ARG A 574 11.63 31.29 -20.53
N ALA A 575 12.75 31.27 -19.82
CA ALA A 575 14.07 31.19 -20.44
C ALA A 575 14.24 29.90 -21.26
N LEU A 576 13.75 28.76 -20.77
CA LEU A 576 13.76 27.50 -21.51
C LEU A 576 12.83 27.55 -22.73
N ALA A 577 11.65 28.20 -22.62
CA ALA A 577 10.71 28.38 -23.73
C ALA A 577 11.32 29.22 -24.86
N GLU A 578 11.98 30.32 -24.53
CA GLU A 578 12.69 31.16 -25.50
C GLU A 578 13.77 30.37 -26.25
N LYS A 579 14.57 29.59 -25.52
CA LYS A 579 15.59 28.72 -26.11
C LYS A 579 14.95 27.62 -26.98
N ALA A 580 13.91 26.95 -26.51
CA ALA A 580 13.20 25.90 -27.25
C ALA A 580 12.54 26.43 -28.54
N GLY A 581 11.97 27.65 -28.48
CA GLY A 581 11.35 28.32 -29.61
C GLY A 581 12.32 28.58 -30.77
N ARG A 582 13.58 28.92 -30.47
CA ARG A 582 14.64 29.05 -31.50
C ARG A 582 14.89 27.76 -32.29
N HIS A 583 14.52 26.62 -31.72
CA HIS A 583 14.67 25.30 -32.32
C HIS A 583 13.32 24.64 -32.68
N LEU A 584 12.20 25.38 -32.57
CA LEU A 584 10.84 24.88 -32.83
C LEU A 584 10.48 23.60 -32.04
N LYS A 585 10.99 23.48 -30.81
CA LYS A 585 10.74 22.31 -29.97
C LYS A 585 9.47 22.47 -29.17
N ARG A 586 8.69 21.39 -29.05
CA ARG A 586 7.52 21.36 -28.16
C ARG A 586 7.99 21.41 -26.71
N ILE A 587 7.28 22.17 -25.91
CA ILE A 587 7.53 22.33 -24.48
C ILE A 587 6.30 21.93 -23.69
N VAL A 588 6.50 21.26 -22.56
CA VAL A 588 5.49 21.03 -21.54
C VAL A 588 6.03 21.63 -20.26
N LEU A 589 5.45 22.75 -19.83
CA LEU A 589 5.94 23.58 -18.74
C LEU A 589 4.92 23.62 -17.60
N GLU A 590 5.37 23.31 -16.40
CA GLU A 590 4.59 23.37 -15.16
C GLU A 590 5.27 24.35 -14.18
N LEU A 591 4.73 25.56 -14.06
CA LEU A 591 5.48 26.75 -13.63
C LEU A 591 4.95 27.47 -12.37
N GLY A 592 4.60 26.70 -11.34
CA GLY A 592 4.14 27.25 -10.05
C GLY A 592 2.76 27.90 -10.11
N GLY A 593 2.32 28.45 -8.98
CA GLY A 593 0.97 29.00 -8.86
C GLY A 593 0.77 30.01 -7.73
N LYS A 594 -0.38 30.67 -7.79
CA LYS A 594 -0.91 31.51 -6.72
C LYS A 594 -2.37 31.11 -6.44
N SER A 595 -2.58 29.82 -6.19
CA SER A 595 -3.89 29.18 -6.20
C SER A 595 -4.85 29.82 -5.19
N PRO A 596 -6.03 30.29 -5.63
CA PRO A 596 -7.06 30.80 -4.74
C PRO A 596 -7.93 29.67 -4.18
N LEU A 597 -8.24 29.73 -2.89
CA LEU A 597 -9.33 29.01 -2.25
C LEU A 597 -10.45 30.02 -1.92
N ILE A 598 -11.56 29.93 -2.63
CA ILE A 598 -12.74 30.78 -2.42
C ILE A 598 -13.65 30.12 -1.39
N VAL A 599 -14.12 30.88 -0.40
CA VAL A 599 -15.07 30.43 0.62
C VAL A 599 -16.28 31.36 0.57
N LEU A 600 -17.42 30.84 0.09
CA LEU A 600 -18.66 31.62 -0.05
C LEU A 600 -19.41 31.70 1.29
N GLU A 601 -20.37 32.63 1.40
CA GLU A 601 -21.13 32.86 2.64
C GLU A 601 -21.91 31.64 3.15
N ASP A 602 -22.24 30.70 2.28
CA ASP A 602 -23.00 29.48 2.56
C ASP A 602 -22.10 28.25 2.75
N ALA A 603 -20.78 28.43 2.77
CA ALA A 603 -19.80 27.37 2.88
C ALA A 603 -19.89 26.63 4.23
N ASP A 604 -19.67 25.32 4.19
CA ASP A 604 -19.32 24.55 5.38
C ASP A 604 -17.96 25.05 5.92
N LEU A 605 -18.01 25.69 7.09
CA LEU A 605 -16.86 26.32 7.70
C LEU A 605 -15.80 25.30 8.14
N ASP A 606 -16.20 24.12 8.62
CA ASP A 606 -15.27 23.08 9.07
C ASP A 606 -14.51 22.47 7.87
N LEU A 607 -15.22 22.29 6.75
CA LEU A 607 -14.63 21.90 5.48
C LEU A 607 -13.66 22.97 4.98
N ALA A 608 -14.06 24.25 4.99
CA ALA A 608 -13.22 25.36 4.55
C ALA A 608 -11.92 25.46 5.37
N VAL A 609 -11.98 25.34 6.71
CA VAL A 609 -10.80 25.32 7.59
C VAL A 609 -9.89 24.13 7.26
N SER A 610 -10.46 22.94 7.04
CA SER A 610 -9.70 21.74 6.72
C SER A 610 -9.01 21.84 5.36
N ALA A 611 -9.74 22.28 4.33
CA ALA A 611 -9.24 22.48 2.98
C ALA A 611 -8.14 23.57 2.92
N ALA A 612 -8.30 24.66 3.68
CA ALA A 612 -7.32 25.73 3.82
C ALA A 612 -6.05 25.26 4.54
N ALA A 613 -6.20 24.56 5.67
CA ALA A 613 -5.07 24.06 6.44
C ALA A 613 -4.25 23.02 5.66
N PHE A 614 -4.91 22.08 4.98
CA PHE A 614 -4.24 21.11 4.13
C PHE A 614 -3.59 21.79 2.91
N GLY A 615 -4.38 22.54 2.14
CA GLY A 615 -3.92 23.14 0.88
C GLY A 615 -2.83 24.19 1.05
N GLY A 616 -2.84 24.94 2.15
CA GLY A 616 -1.86 26.00 2.41
C GLY A 616 -0.56 25.52 3.06
N PHE A 617 -0.60 24.42 3.84
CA PHE A 617 0.49 24.06 4.75
C PHE A 617 1.01 22.63 4.63
N PHE A 618 0.34 21.75 3.86
CA PHE A 618 0.92 20.45 3.53
C PHE A 618 2.27 20.63 2.82
N HIS A 619 3.25 19.82 3.19
CA HIS A 619 4.64 19.97 2.75
C HIS A 619 5.20 21.41 2.93
N GLN A 620 4.86 22.06 4.05
CA GLN A 620 5.25 23.44 4.35
C GLN A 620 4.83 24.44 3.26
N GLY A 621 3.74 24.18 2.52
CA GLY A 621 3.31 25.05 1.41
C GLY A 621 4.28 25.09 0.23
N GLN A 622 5.27 24.18 0.16
CA GLN A 622 6.20 24.03 -0.97
C GLN A 622 5.54 23.19 -2.09
N ILE A 623 4.34 23.61 -2.49
CA ILE A 623 3.51 22.94 -3.50
C ILE A 623 3.08 24.00 -4.51
N CYS A 624 3.25 23.73 -5.81
CA CYS A 624 2.85 24.67 -6.87
C CYS A 624 1.34 24.99 -6.82
N MET A 625 0.53 24.03 -6.37
CA MET A 625 -0.92 24.15 -6.22
C MET A 625 -1.36 24.73 -4.87
N ALA A 626 -0.44 25.05 -3.95
CA ALA A 626 -0.79 25.43 -2.59
C ALA A 626 -1.81 26.57 -2.54
N ALA A 627 -2.76 26.47 -1.61
CA ALA A 627 -3.78 27.47 -1.34
C ALA A 627 -3.13 28.70 -0.68
N THR A 628 -2.47 29.51 -1.49
CA THR A 628 -1.68 30.66 -1.03
C THR A 628 -2.51 31.92 -0.82
N ARG A 629 -3.74 31.94 -1.39
CA ARG A 629 -4.72 33.02 -1.22
C ARG A 629 -6.07 32.41 -0.81
N ILE A 630 -6.61 32.82 0.33
CA ILE A 630 -7.96 32.50 0.76
C ILE A 630 -8.82 33.75 0.52
N LEU A 631 -9.84 33.62 -0.32
CA LEU A 631 -10.80 34.69 -0.62
C LEU A 631 -12.12 34.31 0.05
N VAL A 632 -12.50 35.02 1.10
CA VAL A 632 -13.63 34.63 1.96
C VAL A 632 -14.69 35.72 2.01
N GLU A 633 -15.96 35.38 1.81
CA GLU A 633 -17.04 36.36 1.93
C GLU A 633 -17.13 36.90 3.37
N HIS A 634 -17.36 38.22 3.49
CA HIS A 634 -17.27 38.96 4.75
C HIS A 634 -18.01 38.32 5.95
N PRO A 635 -19.21 37.72 5.81
CA PRO A 635 -19.91 37.09 6.94
C PRO A 635 -19.11 35.94 7.61
N LEU A 636 -18.21 35.27 6.89
CA LEU A 636 -17.43 34.13 7.41
C LEU A 636 -15.97 34.48 7.69
N ALA A 637 -15.49 35.67 7.31
CA ALA A 637 -14.07 36.00 7.34
C ALA A 637 -13.43 35.88 8.73
N ASP A 638 -14.06 36.46 9.75
CA ASP A 638 -13.53 36.45 11.13
C ASP A 638 -13.59 35.06 11.77
N ALA A 639 -14.67 34.32 11.51
CA ALA A 639 -14.86 32.95 12.01
C ALA A 639 -13.83 31.99 11.38
N LEU A 640 -13.66 32.05 10.06
CA LEU A 640 -12.66 31.26 9.33
C LEU A 640 -11.25 31.59 9.79
N ALA A 641 -10.92 32.88 9.92
CA ALA A 641 -9.60 33.31 10.39
C ALA A 641 -9.29 32.77 11.79
N SER A 642 -10.25 32.87 12.71
CA SER A 642 -10.08 32.41 14.10
C SER A 642 -9.89 30.88 14.17
N GLN A 643 -10.77 30.12 13.52
CA GLN A 643 -10.67 28.66 13.52
C GLN A 643 -9.44 28.14 12.78
N LEU A 644 -9.03 28.81 11.70
CA LEU A 644 -7.79 28.46 11.00
C LEU A 644 -6.57 28.72 11.88
N VAL A 645 -6.52 29.84 12.62
CA VAL A 645 -5.43 30.10 13.59
C VAL A 645 -5.36 28.99 14.63
N GLU A 646 -6.49 28.57 15.20
CA GLU A 646 -6.53 27.45 16.15
C GLU A 646 -6.03 26.15 15.52
N LYS A 647 -6.51 25.81 14.32
CA LYS A 647 -6.08 24.62 13.57
C LYS A 647 -4.58 24.63 13.31
N LEU A 648 -4.01 25.76 12.88
CA LEU A 648 -2.58 25.90 12.63
C LEU A 648 -1.76 25.78 13.91
N GLY A 649 -2.29 26.23 15.06
CA GLY A 649 -1.68 26.02 16.38
C GLY A 649 -1.53 24.55 16.78
N THR A 650 -2.31 23.64 16.19
CA THR A 650 -2.18 22.19 16.43
C THR A 650 -1.09 21.52 15.59
N LEU A 651 -0.57 22.19 14.55
CA LEU A 651 0.39 21.60 13.62
C LEU A 651 1.79 21.56 14.24
N LYS A 652 2.26 20.36 14.57
CA LYS A 652 3.60 20.19 15.10
C LYS A 652 4.66 20.45 14.03
N MET A 653 5.55 21.40 14.29
CA MET A 653 6.76 21.65 13.52
C MET A 653 7.97 20.97 14.16
N GLY A 654 8.85 20.36 13.36
CA GLY A 654 10.09 19.76 13.88
C GLY A 654 10.62 18.61 13.03
N ASP A 655 11.27 17.64 13.69
CA ASP A 655 11.92 16.51 13.04
C ASP A 655 10.95 15.77 12.10
N PRO A 656 11.25 15.69 10.79
CA PRO A 656 10.38 15.02 9.82
C PRO A 656 10.24 13.51 10.06
N ARG A 657 11.13 12.92 10.87
CA ARG A 657 11.04 11.50 11.29
C ARG A 657 10.10 11.27 12.46
N ASP A 658 9.64 12.29 13.18
CA ASP A 658 8.57 12.10 14.19
C ASP A 658 7.23 11.99 13.44
N PRO A 659 6.48 10.88 13.56
CA PRO A 659 5.21 10.68 12.85
C PRO A 659 4.12 11.69 13.18
N ARG A 660 4.29 12.49 14.24
CA ARG A 660 3.37 13.56 14.64
C ARG A 660 3.71 14.90 14.01
N THR A 661 4.88 15.04 13.40
CA THR A 661 5.30 16.28 12.74
C THR A 661 4.46 16.49 11.48
N ALA A 662 3.83 17.65 11.39
CA ALA A 662 3.09 18.11 10.23
C ALA A 662 3.92 19.06 9.35
N ILE A 663 4.84 19.83 9.96
CA ILE A 663 5.64 20.87 9.30
C ILE A 663 7.13 20.53 9.43
N GLY A 664 7.74 20.13 8.31
CA GLY A 664 9.19 19.87 8.19
C GLY A 664 10.01 21.14 7.93
N PRO A 665 11.31 21.01 7.60
CA PRO A 665 12.17 22.14 7.24
C PRO A 665 11.81 22.72 5.86
N ILE A 666 12.23 23.97 5.62
CA ILE A 666 12.26 24.57 4.27
C ILE A 666 13.45 24.00 3.50
N THR A 667 13.30 23.76 2.20
CA THR A 667 14.27 22.97 1.41
C THR A 667 15.70 23.51 1.45
N SER A 668 15.89 24.83 1.51
CA SER A 668 17.20 25.46 1.44
C SER A 668 17.23 26.81 2.16
N PRO A 669 18.43 27.29 2.54
CA PRO A 669 18.58 28.61 3.15
C PRO A 669 18.10 29.76 2.25
N THR A 670 18.26 29.63 0.93
CA THR A 670 17.80 30.63 -0.04
C THR A 670 16.27 30.70 -0.06
N GLN A 671 15.60 29.55 -0.07
CA GLN A 671 14.15 29.50 -0.02
C GLN A 671 13.60 30.03 1.30
N LEU A 672 14.26 29.70 2.43
CA LEU A 672 13.89 30.23 3.74
C LEU A 672 14.03 31.77 3.81
N ALA A 673 15.09 32.32 3.22
CA ALA A 673 15.28 33.78 3.11
C ALA A 673 14.19 34.44 2.27
N LYS A 674 13.77 33.82 1.15
CA LYS A 674 12.65 34.32 0.33
C LYS A 674 11.34 34.36 1.14
N VAL A 675 11.03 33.29 1.87
CA VAL A 675 9.82 33.22 2.71
C VAL A 675 9.82 34.32 3.77
N ARG A 676 10.94 34.51 4.48
CA ARG A 676 11.12 35.62 5.45
C ARG A 676 10.87 36.99 4.81
N ALA A 677 11.53 37.25 3.68
CA ALA A 677 11.43 38.53 2.98
C ALA A 677 9.99 38.85 2.53
N HIS A 678 9.20 37.85 2.12
CA HIS A 678 7.79 38.06 1.78
C HIS A 678 6.93 38.46 2.98
N VAL A 679 7.17 37.85 4.15
CA VAL A 679 6.45 38.18 5.38
C VAL A 679 6.88 39.56 5.90
N GLU A 680 8.18 39.84 5.91
CA GLU A 680 8.73 41.14 6.32
C GLU A 680 8.22 42.29 5.44
N ASP A 681 8.20 42.11 4.12
CA ASP A 681 7.65 43.10 3.17
C ASP A 681 6.16 43.38 3.44
N ALA A 682 5.36 42.32 3.64
CA ALA A 682 3.94 42.46 3.91
C ALA A 682 3.68 43.22 5.22
N VAL A 683 4.38 42.87 6.31
CA VAL A 683 4.25 43.52 7.61
C VAL A 683 4.71 44.98 7.55
N ALA A 684 5.83 45.27 6.87
CA ALA A 684 6.33 46.63 6.69
C ALA A 684 5.33 47.54 5.94
N LYS A 685 4.47 46.95 5.10
CA LYS A 685 3.43 47.64 4.33
C LYS A 685 2.05 47.59 4.99
N GLY A 686 1.94 47.07 6.22
CA GLY A 686 0.71 47.15 7.02
C GLY A 686 -0.11 45.86 7.13
N ALA A 687 0.34 44.74 6.56
CA ALA A 687 -0.30 43.44 6.81
C ALA A 687 -0.16 43.03 8.28
N LYS A 688 -1.16 42.31 8.78
CA LYS A 688 -1.17 41.76 10.14
C LYS A 688 -0.87 40.26 10.09
N VAL A 689 0.02 39.82 10.97
CA VAL A 689 0.29 38.40 11.22
C VAL A 689 -0.73 37.88 12.23
N LEU A 690 -1.63 36.99 11.81
CA LEU A 690 -2.62 36.38 12.71
C LEU A 690 -2.02 35.22 13.51
N THR A 691 -1.07 34.48 12.92
CA THR A 691 -0.28 33.45 13.59
C THR A 691 1.06 33.24 12.87
N GLY A 692 2.06 32.71 13.57
CA GLY A 692 3.38 32.40 13.04
C GLY A 692 4.26 33.63 12.73
N GLY A 693 4.84 33.64 11.53
CA GLY A 693 5.65 34.73 10.99
C GLY A 693 7.14 34.65 11.33
N ARG A 694 7.61 33.58 11.99
CA ARG A 694 9.01 33.46 12.41
C ARG A 694 9.65 32.18 11.87
N SER A 695 10.95 32.28 11.60
CA SER A 695 11.78 31.11 11.35
C SER A 695 12.43 30.60 12.62
N ARG A 696 12.63 29.28 12.73
CA ARG A 696 13.41 28.64 13.78
C ARG A 696 14.40 27.67 13.14
N GLY A 697 15.69 28.01 13.07
CA GLY A 697 16.65 27.22 12.29
C GLY A 697 16.19 27.09 10.82
N PRO A 698 16.16 25.87 10.23
CA PRO A 698 15.68 25.65 8.87
C PRO A 698 14.14 25.60 8.73
N TYR A 699 13.40 25.77 9.83
CA TYR A 699 11.94 25.70 9.85
C TYR A 699 11.31 27.10 9.77
N PHE A 700 10.09 27.18 9.23
CA PHE A 700 9.29 28.41 9.22
C PHE A 700 7.90 28.11 9.77
N GLU A 701 7.42 28.92 10.71
CA GLU A 701 6.12 28.73 11.35
C GLU A 701 4.98 28.88 10.34
N PRO A 702 3.94 28.02 10.39
CA PRO A 702 2.70 28.25 9.64
C PRO A 702 2.18 29.66 9.86
N THR A 703 2.12 30.45 8.80
CA THR A 703 1.84 31.88 8.87
C THR A 703 0.57 32.22 8.10
N LEU A 704 -0.36 32.90 8.79
CA LEU A 704 -1.56 33.45 8.19
C LEU A 704 -1.50 34.97 8.26
N LEU A 705 -1.58 35.62 7.10
CA LEU A 705 -1.58 37.08 6.96
C LEU A 705 -2.97 37.59 6.62
N THR A 706 -3.35 38.74 7.15
CA THR A 706 -4.53 39.51 6.73
C THR A 706 -4.17 40.96 6.46
N GLY A 707 -5.04 41.71 5.79
CA GLY A 707 -4.78 43.08 5.35
C GLY A 707 -3.71 43.16 4.26
N VAL A 708 -3.59 42.12 3.44
CA VAL A 708 -2.64 42.09 2.32
C VAL A 708 -3.19 42.88 1.13
N THR A 709 -2.37 43.75 0.56
CA THR A 709 -2.72 44.62 -0.56
C THR A 709 -1.82 44.35 -1.78
N PRO A 710 -2.19 44.81 -3.00
CA PRO A 710 -1.38 44.63 -4.21
C PRO A 710 0.05 45.19 -4.13
N GLU A 711 0.31 46.16 -3.26
CA GLU A 711 1.66 46.72 -3.06
C GLU A 711 2.61 45.74 -2.38
N MET A 712 2.10 44.65 -1.78
CA MET A 712 2.87 43.66 -1.06
C MET A 712 3.32 42.52 -1.98
N ARG A 713 4.58 42.10 -1.86
CA ARG A 713 5.16 41.05 -2.71
C ARG A 713 4.40 39.74 -2.63
N CYS A 714 3.96 39.36 -1.43
CA CYS A 714 3.22 38.13 -1.21
C CYS A 714 1.81 38.13 -1.83
N TYR A 715 1.32 39.25 -2.37
CA TYR A 715 0.08 39.29 -3.16
C TYR A 715 0.31 38.70 -4.56
N HIS A 716 1.35 39.15 -5.26
CA HIS A 716 1.63 38.77 -6.65
C HIS A 716 2.61 37.62 -6.81
N GLU A 717 3.62 37.52 -5.94
CA GLU A 717 4.69 36.52 -6.04
C GLU A 717 4.30 35.21 -5.35
N GLU A 718 4.70 34.08 -5.95
CA GLU A 718 4.65 32.77 -5.30
C GLU A 718 5.69 32.72 -4.16
N THR A 719 5.22 32.56 -2.92
CA THR A 719 6.09 32.46 -1.74
C THR A 719 6.78 31.10 -1.66
N PHE A 720 6.06 30.02 -2.02
CA PHE A 720 6.52 28.63 -1.97
C PHE A 720 7.04 28.22 -0.58
N GLY A 721 6.21 28.47 0.43
CA GLY A 721 6.48 28.24 1.84
C GLY A 721 5.19 28.35 2.65
N PRO A 722 5.21 28.14 3.98
CA PRO A 722 3.99 27.96 4.78
C PRO A 722 3.39 29.32 5.15
N VAL A 723 3.05 30.12 4.14
CA VAL A 723 2.49 31.47 4.25
C VAL A 723 1.25 31.57 3.36
N VAL A 724 0.12 31.85 3.99
CA VAL A 724 -1.17 32.03 3.32
C VAL A 724 -1.69 33.43 3.62
N VAL A 725 -2.29 34.08 2.61
CA VAL A 725 -2.98 35.36 2.78
C VAL A 725 -4.49 35.15 2.80
N LEU A 726 -5.18 35.77 3.75
CA LEU A 726 -6.64 35.76 3.87
C LEU A 726 -7.16 37.15 3.49
N ILE A 727 -8.03 37.20 2.49
CA ILE A 727 -8.58 38.42 1.92
C ILE A 727 -10.11 38.33 2.00
N PRO A 728 -10.76 39.14 2.87
CA PRO A 728 -12.20 39.26 2.87
C PRO A 728 -12.70 39.88 1.57
N VAL A 729 -13.81 39.38 1.04
CA VAL A 729 -14.47 39.88 -0.17
C VAL A 729 -15.95 40.14 0.10
N LYS A 730 -16.56 41.06 -0.65
CA LYS A 730 -17.95 41.45 -0.43
C LYS A 730 -18.97 40.42 -0.93
N ASN A 731 -18.63 39.67 -1.97
CA ASN A 731 -19.48 38.68 -2.62
C ASN A 731 -18.68 37.77 -3.58
N ALA A 732 -19.33 36.72 -4.08
CA ALA A 732 -18.76 35.77 -5.04
C ALA A 732 -18.17 36.41 -6.31
N ASP A 733 -18.79 37.47 -6.85
CA ASP A 733 -18.27 38.15 -8.06
C ASP A 733 -16.92 38.83 -7.81
N GLU A 734 -16.76 39.46 -6.65
CA GLU A 734 -15.47 39.98 -6.22
C GLU A 734 -14.46 38.87 -5.97
N ALA A 735 -14.88 37.75 -5.37
CA ALA A 735 -14.03 36.59 -5.16
C ALA A 735 -13.44 36.09 -6.49
N VAL A 736 -14.27 35.92 -7.53
CA VAL A 736 -13.83 35.51 -8.87
C VAL A 736 -12.90 36.55 -9.50
N ARG A 737 -13.23 37.84 -9.37
CA ARG A 737 -12.38 38.94 -9.89
C ARG A 737 -10.98 38.87 -9.28
N LEU A 738 -10.87 38.73 -7.95
CA LEU A 738 -9.58 38.65 -7.25
C LEU A 738 -8.87 37.31 -7.47
N ALA A 739 -9.61 36.21 -7.62
CA ALA A 739 -9.04 34.92 -8.00
C ALA A 739 -8.25 35.03 -9.31
N ASN A 740 -8.82 35.76 -10.28
CA ASN A 740 -8.23 36.01 -11.60
C ASN A 740 -7.15 37.10 -11.61
N ASP A 741 -7.09 37.95 -10.58
CA ASP A 741 -6.08 38.99 -10.39
C ASP A 741 -4.74 38.39 -9.94
N THR A 742 -4.11 37.69 -10.86
CA THR A 742 -2.78 37.09 -10.72
C THR A 742 -2.21 36.81 -12.10
N THR A 743 -0.89 36.72 -12.20
CA THR A 743 -0.22 36.27 -13.43
C THR A 743 -0.27 34.75 -13.59
N TYR A 744 -0.60 34.02 -12.53
CA TYR A 744 -0.68 32.55 -12.50
C TYR A 744 -2.07 32.02 -12.87
N GLY A 745 -2.21 30.70 -12.98
CA GLY A 745 -3.48 30.03 -13.27
C GLY A 745 -3.35 28.51 -13.21
N LEU A 746 -2.79 27.96 -12.13
CA LEU A 746 -2.54 26.52 -12.00
C LEU A 746 -3.76 25.75 -11.46
N SER A 747 -4.05 25.96 -10.17
CA SER A 747 -5.18 25.34 -9.47
C SER A 747 -5.99 26.39 -8.73
N ALA A 748 -7.26 26.10 -8.46
CA ALA A 748 -8.18 26.90 -7.69
C ALA A 748 -9.20 26.00 -7.00
N ALA A 749 -9.85 26.51 -5.96
CA ALA A 749 -10.94 25.80 -5.29
C ALA A 749 -12.04 26.75 -4.81
N ILE A 750 -13.26 26.23 -4.68
CA ILE A 750 -14.44 26.94 -4.19
C ILE A 750 -15.14 26.06 -3.15
N ILE A 751 -15.40 26.59 -1.95
CA ILE A 751 -16.21 25.93 -0.92
C ILE A 751 -17.55 26.66 -0.82
N THR A 752 -18.66 25.92 -0.93
CA THR A 752 -20.03 26.45 -0.93
C THR A 752 -21.04 25.35 -0.60
N GLY A 753 -22.16 25.73 0.02
CA GLY A 753 -23.31 24.85 0.26
C GLY A 753 -24.13 24.54 -0.99
N ASP A 754 -23.93 25.29 -2.08
CA ASP A 754 -24.57 25.12 -3.38
C ASP A 754 -23.55 24.70 -4.47
N PRO A 755 -23.43 23.39 -4.77
CA PRO A 755 -22.51 22.89 -5.79
C PRO A 755 -22.77 23.41 -7.21
N GLU A 756 -24.02 23.74 -7.56
CA GLU A 756 -24.35 24.26 -8.90
C GLU A 756 -23.83 25.69 -9.05
N ARG A 757 -24.04 26.54 -8.03
CA ARG A 757 -23.41 27.87 -7.94
C ARG A 757 -21.89 27.75 -7.96
N GLY A 758 -21.33 26.80 -7.22
CA GLY A 758 -19.90 26.51 -7.22
C GLY A 758 -19.36 26.22 -8.63
N MET A 759 -20.07 25.40 -9.40
CA MET A 759 -19.67 25.05 -10.77
C MET A 759 -19.79 26.23 -11.74
N ALA A 760 -20.87 27.01 -11.65
CA ALA A 760 -21.05 28.21 -12.45
C ALA A 760 -19.95 29.26 -12.18
N LEU A 761 -19.48 29.38 -10.94
CA LEU A 761 -18.34 30.22 -10.59
C LEU A 761 -17.01 29.64 -11.07
N ALA A 762 -16.84 28.31 -11.01
CA ALA A 762 -15.63 27.63 -11.45
C ALA A 762 -15.30 27.92 -12.93
N GLU A 763 -16.31 27.93 -13.81
CA GLU A 763 -16.15 28.26 -15.23
C GLU A 763 -15.60 29.68 -15.49
N ARG A 764 -15.78 30.60 -14.53
CA ARG A 764 -15.31 31.99 -14.63
C ARG A 764 -13.88 32.17 -14.12
N ILE A 765 -13.31 31.17 -13.45
CA ILE A 765 -11.96 31.21 -12.90
C ILE A 765 -10.95 30.83 -13.99
N GLN A 766 -9.95 31.69 -14.19
CA GLN A 766 -8.86 31.51 -15.15
C GLN A 766 -7.75 30.63 -14.56
N SER A 767 -8.05 29.35 -14.37
CA SER A 767 -7.14 28.34 -13.86
C SER A 767 -7.20 27.07 -14.72
N GLY A 768 -6.09 26.34 -14.81
CA GLY A 768 -6.06 25.06 -15.52
C GLY A 768 -6.83 23.95 -14.79
N ILE A 769 -6.95 24.07 -13.47
CA ILE A 769 -7.63 23.13 -12.58
C ILE A 769 -8.51 23.93 -11.61
N VAL A 770 -9.75 23.50 -11.39
CA VAL A 770 -10.67 24.07 -10.40
C VAL A 770 -11.40 22.95 -9.67
N HIS A 771 -11.46 23.02 -8.35
CA HIS A 771 -12.17 22.07 -7.51
C HIS A 771 -13.34 22.73 -6.77
N VAL A 772 -14.49 22.05 -6.67
CA VAL A 772 -15.63 22.51 -5.87
C VAL A 772 -15.79 21.58 -4.67
N ASN A 773 -15.84 22.17 -3.48
CA ASN A 773 -15.90 21.50 -2.18
C ASN A 773 -14.71 20.56 -1.90
N ASP A 774 -13.52 20.98 -2.33
CA ASP A 774 -12.24 20.33 -2.04
C ASP A 774 -11.11 21.37 -1.89
N SER A 775 -9.90 20.94 -1.57
CA SER A 775 -8.71 21.79 -1.52
C SER A 775 -8.16 22.12 -2.92
N THR A 776 -7.30 23.13 -3.02
CA THR A 776 -6.54 23.42 -4.25
C THR A 776 -5.49 22.35 -4.57
N VAL A 777 -5.12 21.53 -3.58
CA VAL A 777 -4.11 20.48 -3.70
C VAL A 777 -4.81 19.14 -3.90
N HIS A 778 -5.15 18.85 -5.15
CA HIS A 778 -5.68 17.57 -5.57
C HIS A 778 -5.07 17.19 -6.92
N ASP A 779 -4.79 15.90 -7.11
CA ASP A 779 -4.14 15.39 -8.32
C ASP A 779 -4.55 13.94 -8.53
N GLU A 780 -4.75 13.54 -9.78
CA GLU A 780 -5.08 12.17 -10.16
C GLU A 780 -4.30 11.76 -11.43
N PRO A 781 -3.70 10.55 -11.49
CA PRO A 781 -2.84 10.16 -12.61
C PRO A 781 -3.46 10.27 -14.01
N HIS A 782 -4.79 10.18 -14.07
CA HIS A 782 -5.55 10.19 -15.32
C HIS A 782 -6.10 11.59 -15.67
N ALA A 783 -6.09 12.54 -14.74
CA ALA A 783 -6.61 13.88 -14.97
C ALA A 783 -5.55 14.73 -15.71
N PRO A 784 -5.96 15.69 -16.56
CA PRO A 784 -5.04 16.60 -17.21
C PRO A 784 -4.46 17.58 -16.18
N PHE A 785 -3.19 17.40 -15.82
CA PHE A 785 -2.49 18.29 -14.90
C PHE A 785 -1.80 19.40 -15.67
N GLY A 786 -2.11 20.65 -15.32
CA GLY A 786 -1.30 21.80 -15.69
C GLY A 786 -2.05 23.13 -15.65
N GLY A 787 -1.30 24.22 -15.77
CA GLY A 787 -1.82 25.58 -15.62
C GLY A 787 -1.97 26.39 -16.91
N ILE A 788 -2.61 27.54 -16.83
CA ILE A 788 -2.63 28.56 -17.88
C ILE A 788 -1.84 29.81 -17.45
N LYS A 789 -1.74 30.82 -18.32
CA LYS A 789 -1.05 32.09 -18.04
C LYS A 789 0.42 31.84 -17.64
N GLY A 790 0.90 32.45 -16.57
CA GLY A 790 2.26 32.26 -16.05
C GLY A 790 2.53 30.90 -15.41
N SER A 791 1.50 30.06 -15.22
CA SER A 791 1.65 28.72 -14.64
C SER A 791 2.08 27.65 -15.64
N GLY A 792 2.24 27.98 -16.93
CA GLY A 792 2.88 27.11 -17.89
C GLY A 792 2.10 26.87 -19.18
N LEU A 793 2.52 25.83 -19.90
CA LEU A 793 2.08 25.48 -21.26
C LEU A 793 2.05 23.96 -21.42
N GLY A 794 1.01 23.43 -22.06
CA GLY A 794 0.83 21.98 -22.19
C GLY A 794 0.24 21.35 -20.93
N ARG A 795 0.08 20.03 -20.95
CA ARG A 795 -0.53 19.25 -19.87
C ARG A 795 0.14 17.88 -19.76
N HIS A 796 0.22 17.37 -18.54
CA HIS A 796 0.51 15.96 -18.26
C HIS A 796 -0.77 15.19 -17.90
N GLY A 797 -0.65 13.87 -17.70
CA GLY A 797 -1.73 13.04 -17.17
C GLY A 797 -2.73 12.56 -18.23
N GLY A 798 -3.24 11.34 -18.04
CA GLY A 798 -4.30 10.76 -18.88
C GLY A 798 -4.12 10.95 -20.38
N ARG A 799 -5.17 11.47 -21.01
CA ARG A 799 -5.25 11.72 -22.46
C ARG A 799 -4.36 12.86 -22.95
N ALA A 800 -3.89 13.73 -22.06
CA ALA A 800 -2.96 14.80 -22.43
C ALA A 800 -1.53 14.27 -22.66
N ALA A 801 -1.15 13.16 -22.03
CA ALA A 801 0.19 12.59 -22.21
C ALA A 801 0.48 12.15 -23.66
N PRO A 802 -0.42 11.46 -24.40
CA PRO A 802 -0.25 11.24 -25.83
C PRO A 802 -0.07 12.54 -26.63
N GLU A 803 -0.80 13.61 -26.33
CA GLU A 803 -0.64 14.90 -27.02
C GLU A 803 0.72 15.53 -26.74
N ALA A 804 1.21 15.43 -25.50
CA ALA A 804 2.53 15.91 -25.12
C ALA A 804 3.66 15.13 -25.82
N PHE A 805 3.61 13.80 -25.79
CA PHE A 805 4.77 12.95 -26.08
C PHE A 805 4.65 12.12 -27.38
N THR A 806 3.70 12.45 -28.25
CA THR A 806 3.60 11.85 -29.60
C THR A 806 3.39 12.92 -30.68
N GLU A 807 3.79 12.60 -31.92
CA GLU A 807 3.41 13.33 -33.13
C GLU A 807 2.21 12.67 -33.79
N LEU A 808 1.25 13.48 -34.22
CA LEU A 808 0.13 13.03 -35.03
C LEU A 808 0.51 13.10 -36.51
N ARG A 809 0.66 11.93 -37.14
CA ARG A 809 1.11 11.80 -38.53
C ARG A 809 -0.05 11.45 -39.45
N TRP A 810 -0.30 12.29 -40.45
CA TRP A 810 -1.23 11.96 -41.54
C TRP A 810 -0.55 11.07 -42.58
N LEU A 811 -1.12 9.89 -42.80
CA LEU A 811 -0.82 9.00 -43.92
C LEU A 811 -2.06 8.91 -44.79
N SER A 812 -1.91 8.87 -46.11
CA SER A 812 -3.03 8.62 -47.02
C SER A 812 -2.70 7.49 -47.98
N LEU A 813 -3.68 6.65 -48.25
CA LEU A 813 -3.61 5.57 -49.23
C LEU A 813 -4.62 5.86 -50.34
N GLN A 814 -4.13 6.00 -51.57
CA GLN A 814 -4.96 6.06 -52.75
C GLN A 814 -5.12 4.64 -53.31
N THR A 815 -6.34 4.09 -53.27
CA THR A 815 -6.68 2.73 -53.71
C THR A 815 -7.11 2.66 -55.17
N GLU A 816 -7.48 3.79 -55.78
CA GLU A 816 -7.90 3.91 -57.19
C GLU A 816 -7.07 4.97 -57.92
N ARG A 817 -6.86 4.88 -59.24
CA ARG A 817 -6.13 5.92 -59.98
C ARG A 817 -6.85 7.26 -59.82
N ARG A 818 -6.15 8.26 -59.27
CA ARG A 818 -6.62 9.63 -59.20
C ARG A 818 -6.36 10.33 -60.53
N HIS A 819 -7.34 11.07 -61.03
CA HIS A 819 -7.15 12.02 -62.12
C HIS A 819 -6.41 13.27 -61.62
N TYR A 820 -5.30 13.58 -62.26
CA TYR A 820 -4.54 14.81 -62.06
C TYR A 820 -4.85 15.81 -63.19
N PRO A 821 -4.66 17.12 -62.97
CA PRO A 821 -4.97 18.15 -63.98
C PRO A 821 -4.27 18.02 -65.34
N PHE A 822 -3.30 17.11 -65.48
CA PHE A 822 -2.48 16.92 -66.67
C PHE A 822 -2.51 15.46 -67.19
N ASP A 823 -3.46 14.64 -66.74
CA ASP A 823 -3.68 13.32 -67.35
C ASP A 823 -4.28 13.51 -68.76
N ALA A 824 -3.66 12.87 -69.77
CA ALA A 824 -4.11 12.87 -71.17
C ALA A 824 -5.13 11.77 -71.48
#